data_AF-A0A3C0TY76-F1
#
_entry.id   AF-A0A3C0TY76-F1
#
_cell.length_a   1.000
_cell.length_b   1.000
_cell.length_c   1.000
_cell.angle_alpha   90.00
_cell.angle_beta   90.00
_cell.angle_gamma   90.00
#
_symmetry.space_group_name_H-M   'P 1'
#
loop_
_entity.id
_entity.type
_entity.pdbx_description
1 polymer ?
#
loop_
_entity_poly.entity_id
_entity_poly.type
_entity_poly.pdbx_seq_one_letter_code
_entity_poly.pdbx_strand_id
1 'polypeptide(L)'
;MWVKSPSGFRQGPVFRNFITSDRIIRQILPAVSVWLLFVLYQETLPARRLELIGFDLLTVLTAPARVDAPVVIVGIDDPSFAELNLQWPWPRALHAQLIRSLKSEGARVIALDVLFPEPSNPENDALLADAIRHAGNVVLASDIVYQDAGQFQQTMEVPPLRQFRDAGARSGLTSISFDPDLIVRSIPQRSDAMWREIIRLYTGAEPKDTEGGLIRYAGPDHSFRYVSYYQALDPGTFLPPGLFRDKIVLVGNDVKAALDAKAHQIDAFATPYSSITRLMTPGVELHATLIANALDRNALKEAPAGTAPVLAAFAMTLMAFAMGRGRALRSGLLALALMAGMAALAFWLFAGRGVWLPVIGVMLAIAGIYAVQVVAGYLLELRQRRQIERAFRFYVSPDIVREMTAHPERLVLGGVRRELTLMFTDLAGFTSFSEAMEPEQVAELLNEHLTLMTRIVMAHGGTVDKFIGDAIMAFWGAPLPDREHALHAAQAAKAMQEEMTRFRNRYAGDELRQLSMRIGLHSGAAVVGNMGSSDRFDYTAIGDNVNLAARLEGVNKLFGTEILISQETAAEIGGQLSLRRVARVIVKGKTQPIDIFTLCDDQKLIGLGETALKHYSAQQWELASEACQKIFAIDPDDRIAKVLMQEIEALRREPPPLDWNGGMALEKM
;
A
#
# COMPACT_ATOMS: atom_id res chain seq x y z
N MET A 1 35.93 33.15 -32.70
CA MET A 1 36.69 32.66 -31.53
C MET A 1 35.78 31.67 -30.81
N TRP A 2 36.23 30.42 -30.72
CA TRP A 2 35.47 29.24 -30.30
C TRP A 2 35.11 29.28 -28.81
N VAL A 3 33.85 29.02 -28.45
CA VAL A 3 33.52 28.35 -27.17
C VAL A 3 32.47 27.28 -27.45
N LYS A 4 32.90 26.02 -27.30
CA LYS A 4 32.10 24.80 -27.42
C LYS A 4 31.05 24.75 -26.31
N SER A 5 29.87 24.27 -26.69
CA SER A 5 28.85 23.66 -25.82
C SER A 5 29.47 22.66 -24.82
N PRO A 6 29.09 22.67 -23.53
CA PRO A 6 29.35 21.57 -22.63
C PRO A 6 28.26 20.50 -22.78
N SER A 7 28.35 19.71 -23.84
CA SER A 7 27.84 18.33 -23.83
C SER A 7 28.77 17.49 -22.96
N GLY A 8 28.40 17.17 -21.72
CA GLY A 8 29.32 16.40 -20.89
C GLY A 8 28.99 16.12 -19.43
N PHE A 9 27.74 16.15 -18.97
CA PHE A 9 27.42 15.47 -17.69
C PHE A 9 27.16 13.98 -17.95
N ARG A 10 28.24 13.22 -18.18
CA ARG A 10 28.24 11.80 -17.86
C ARG A 10 28.04 11.68 -16.35
N GLN A 11 26.83 11.33 -15.93
CA GLN A 11 26.52 11.00 -14.54
C GLN A 11 27.47 9.85 -14.10
N GLY A 12 28.48 10.19 -13.31
CA GLY A 12 29.41 9.21 -12.76
C GLY A 12 28.71 8.27 -11.76
N PRO A 13 29.22 7.03 -11.57
CA PRO A 13 28.63 6.02 -10.69
C PRO A 13 28.52 6.43 -9.20
N VAL A 14 29.20 7.51 -8.79
CA VAL A 14 29.21 8.00 -7.42
C VAL A 14 27.89 8.73 -7.05
N PHE A 15 27.26 9.45 -7.97
CA PHE A 15 25.99 10.14 -7.72
C PHE A 15 24.78 9.20 -7.74
N ARG A 16 24.89 8.08 -8.45
CA ARG A 16 23.86 7.02 -8.49
C ARG A 16 23.80 6.27 -7.15
N ASN A 17 24.95 6.12 -6.47
CA ASN A 17 25.06 5.42 -5.19
C ASN A 17 24.52 6.23 -4.00
N PHE A 18 24.59 7.56 -4.03
CA PHE A 18 24.08 8.40 -2.93
C PHE A 18 22.54 8.40 -2.84
N ILE A 19 21.85 8.37 -3.99
CA ILE A 19 20.38 8.31 -4.05
C ILE A 19 19.87 6.90 -3.69
N THR A 20 20.63 5.85 -3.97
CA THR A 20 20.26 4.48 -3.57
C THR A 20 20.43 4.25 -2.06
N SER A 21 21.45 4.82 -1.43
CA SER A 21 21.72 4.60 0.00
C SER A 21 20.63 5.18 0.91
N ASP A 22 20.16 6.41 0.67
CA ASP A 22 19.10 7.02 1.49
C ASP A 22 17.76 6.28 1.31
N ARG A 23 17.49 5.77 0.09
CA ARG A 23 16.29 4.97 -0.19
C ARG A 23 16.29 3.62 0.52
N ILE A 24 17.45 2.96 0.57
CA ILE A 24 17.65 1.68 1.28
C ILE A 24 17.53 1.90 2.79
N ILE A 25 18.18 2.93 3.35
CA ILE A 25 18.14 3.23 4.80
C ILE A 25 16.72 3.48 5.28
N ARG A 26 15.93 4.27 4.53
CA ARG A 26 14.52 4.58 4.87
C ARG A 26 13.60 3.35 4.86
N GLN A 27 14.03 2.24 4.26
CA GLN A 27 13.25 1.00 4.17
C GLN A 27 13.75 -0.08 5.13
N ILE A 28 15.03 -0.04 5.51
CA ILE A 28 15.58 -0.92 6.55
C ILE A 28 14.94 -0.63 7.90
N LEU A 29 14.79 0.65 8.27
CA LEU A 29 14.25 1.02 9.59
C LEU A 29 12.88 0.39 9.90
N PRO A 30 11.85 0.52 9.04
CA PRO A 30 10.56 -0.11 9.32
C PRO A 30 10.60 -1.64 9.20
N ALA A 31 11.47 -2.22 8.35
CA ALA A 31 11.67 -3.66 8.30
C ALA A 31 12.29 -4.21 9.61
N VAL A 32 13.25 -3.49 10.18
CA VAL A 32 13.83 -3.79 11.50
C VAL A 32 12.77 -3.68 12.59
N SER A 33 11.88 -2.69 12.52
CA SER A 33 10.75 -2.59 13.47
C SER A 33 9.83 -3.81 13.39
N VAL A 34 9.49 -4.29 12.19
CA VAL A 34 8.69 -5.52 12.02
C VAL A 34 9.43 -6.73 12.57
N TRP A 35 10.73 -6.85 12.31
CA TRP A 35 11.54 -7.94 12.84
C TRP A 35 11.62 -7.92 14.38
N LEU A 36 11.81 -6.75 15.00
CA LEU A 36 11.80 -6.61 16.46
C LEU A 36 10.43 -6.97 17.06
N LEU A 37 9.34 -6.52 16.44
CA LEU A 37 7.98 -6.90 16.83
C LEU A 37 7.74 -8.40 16.71
N PHE A 38 8.29 -9.02 15.67
CA PHE A 38 8.24 -10.47 15.49
C PHE A 38 9.01 -11.22 16.61
N VAL A 39 10.23 -10.78 16.95
CA VAL A 39 11.00 -11.36 18.07
C VAL A 39 10.22 -11.29 19.37
N LEU A 40 9.60 -10.13 19.68
CA LEU A 40 8.77 -9.98 20.87
C LEU A 40 7.51 -10.84 20.82
N TYR A 41 6.90 -11.00 19.65
CA TYR A 41 5.69 -11.80 19.46
C TYR A 41 5.96 -13.31 19.61
N GLN A 42 7.12 -13.81 19.18
CA GLN A 42 7.45 -15.24 19.23
C GLN A 42 7.44 -15.84 20.65
N GLU A 43 7.74 -15.03 21.66
CA GLU A 43 7.72 -15.45 23.07
C GLU A 43 6.30 -15.55 23.66
N THR A 44 5.26 -15.24 22.87
CA THR A 44 3.87 -15.23 23.33
C THR A 44 3.15 -16.56 23.09
N LEU A 45 2.21 -16.92 23.97
CA LEU A 45 1.36 -18.12 23.81
C LEU A 45 0.60 -18.16 22.47
N PRO A 46 0.03 -17.05 21.94
CA PRO A 46 -0.62 -17.05 20.63
C PRO A 46 0.33 -17.41 19.49
N ALA A 47 1.58 -16.92 19.51
CA ALA A 47 2.56 -17.26 18.50
C ALA A 47 2.89 -18.74 18.52
N ARG A 48 3.09 -19.29 19.74
CA ARG A 48 3.31 -20.73 19.92
C ARG A 48 2.17 -21.57 19.37
N ARG A 49 0.91 -21.19 19.63
CA ARG A 49 -0.27 -21.90 19.09
C ARG A 49 -0.29 -21.94 17.57
N LEU A 50 0.07 -20.84 16.90
CA LEU A 50 0.16 -20.83 15.44
C LEU A 50 1.20 -21.82 14.93
N GLU A 51 2.37 -21.90 15.56
CA GLU A 51 3.40 -22.87 15.17
C GLU A 51 2.94 -24.32 15.38
N LEU A 52 2.19 -24.61 16.45
CA LEU A 52 1.64 -25.94 16.72
C LEU A 52 0.64 -26.41 15.64
N ILE A 53 -0.11 -25.49 15.01
CA ILE A 53 -0.93 -25.82 13.85
C ILE A 53 -0.06 -26.30 12.68
N GLY A 54 1.11 -25.67 12.49
CA GLY A 54 2.09 -26.10 11.49
C GLY A 54 2.70 -27.46 11.81
N PHE A 55 2.99 -27.72 13.09
CA PHE A 55 3.43 -29.03 13.56
C PHE A 55 2.40 -30.12 13.23
N ASP A 56 1.12 -29.85 13.50
CA ASP A 56 0.04 -30.82 13.26
C ASP A 56 -0.09 -31.14 11.77
N LEU A 57 -0.04 -30.11 10.92
CA LEU A 57 -0.06 -30.28 9.47
C LEU A 57 1.12 -31.13 8.99
N LEU A 58 2.34 -30.85 9.43
CA LEU A 58 3.52 -31.62 9.06
C LEU A 58 3.44 -33.07 9.57
N THR A 59 2.90 -33.28 10.77
CA THR A 59 2.69 -34.61 11.34
C THR A 59 1.81 -35.47 10.44
N VAL A 60 0.67 -34.92 10.00
CA VAL A 60 -0.26 -35.62 9.11
C VAL A 60 0.37 -35.88 7.74
N LEU A 61 1.05 -34.88 7.17
CA LEU A 61 1.62 -34.98 5.82
C LEU A 61 2.81 -35.94 5.71
N THR A 62 3.52 -36.20 6.80
CA THR A 62 4.79 -36.96 6.78
C THR A 62 4.69 -38.34 7.41
N ALA A 63 3.53 -38.70 7.95
CA ALA A 63 3.36 -39.97 8.63
C ALA A 63 3.40 -41.16 7.66
N PRO A 64 4.08 -42.26 8.04
CA PRO A 64 4.23 -43.45 7.20
C PRO A 64 2.95 -44.29 7.06
N ALA A 65 1.86 -43.91 7.73
CA ALA A 65 0.56 -44.58 7.78
C ALA A 65 0.53 -46.00 8.41
N ARG A 66 1.67 -46.69 8.53
CA ARG A 66 1.82 -47.95 9.28
C ARG A 66 3.16 -48.01 10.00
N VAL A 67 3.17 -48.61 11.20
CA VAL A 67 4.39 -48.82 11.99
C VAL A 67 4.83 -50.28 11.91
N ASP A 68 6.09 -50.49 11.54
CA ASP A 68 6.73 -51.79 11.68
C ASP A 68 7.47 -51.87 13.04
N ALA A 69 6.72 -51.71 14.12
CA ALA A 69 7.23 -51.85 15.48
C ALA A 69 6.89 -53.24 16.04
N PRO A 70 7.69 -53.78 16.99
CA PRO A 70 7.38 -55.03 17.65
C PRO A 70 6.27 -54.86 18.71
N VAL A 71 5.23 -54.09 18.42
CA VAL A 71 4.12 -53.76 19.32
C VAL A 71 2.82 -54.35 18.74
N VAL A 72 2.05 -55.03 19.59
CA VAL A 72 0.69 -55.49 19.31
C VAL A 72 -0.23 -54.94 20.39
N ILE A 73 -1.31 -54.30 19.99
CA ILE A 73 -2.33 -53.78 20.89
C ILE A 73 -3.45 -54.81 21.01
N VAL A 74 -3.83 -55.10 22.25
CA VAL A 74 -4.98 -55.90 22.64
C VAL A 74 -6.01 -54.93 23.21
N GLY A 75 -7.01 -54.58 22.40
CA GLY A 75 -8.02 -53.60 22.77
C GLY A 75 -9.13 -54.18 23.63
N ILE A 76 -9.42 -53.53 24.75
CA ILE A 76 -10.66 -53.69 25.51
C ILE A 76 -11.70 -52.86 24.77
N ASP A 77 -12.41 -53.52 23.86
CA ASP A 77 -13.20 -52.91 22.80
C ASP A 77 -14.64 -53.43 22.74
N ASP A 78 -15.48 -52.77 21.94
CA ASP A 78 -16.89 -53.13 21.78
C ASP A 78 -17.09 -54.62 21.37
N PRO A 79 -16.32 -55.19 20.42
CA PRO A 79 -16.36 -56.63 20.14
C PRO A 79 -16.12 -57.51 21.37
N SER A 80 -15.16 -57.16 22.22
CA SER A 80 -14.89 -57.92 23.44
C SER A 80 -16.00 -57.81 24.47
N PHE A 81 -16.63 -56.63 24.61
CA PHE A 81 -17.83 -56.50 25.45
C PHE A 81 -18.99 -57.35 24.93
N ALA A 82 -19.20 -57.39 23.61
CA ALA A 82 -20.26 -58.16 22.99
C ALA A 82 -20.04 -59.68 23.15
N GLU A 83 -18.81 -60.16 22.93
CA GLU A 83 -18.49 -61.59 22.99
C GLU A 83 -18.45 -62.11 24.43
N LEU A 84 -17.82 -61.36 25.35
CA LEU A 84 -17.68 -61.78 26.74
C LEU A 84 -18.98 -61.62 27.53
N ASN A 85 -19.85 -60.69 27.13
CA ASN A 85 -21.11 -60.37 27.80
C ASN A 85 -20.92 -60.05 29.30
N LEU A 86 -19.84 -59.32 29.62
CA LEU A 86 -19.46 -58.90 30.98
C LEU A 86 -19.43 -57.37 31.09
N GLN A 87 -19.84 -56.84 32.24
CA GLN A 87 -19.73 -55.41 32.54
C GLN A 87 -18.33 -55.05 33.03
N TRP A 88 -17.86 -53.85 32.69
CA TRP A 88 -16.61 -53.29 33.20
C TRP A 88 -16.77 -52.85 34.67
N PRO A 89 -15.76 -53.00 35.55
CA PRO A 89 -14.48 -53.67 35.33
C PRO A 89 -14.59 -55.19 35.28
N TRP A 90 -13.84 -55.83 34.38
CA TRP A 90 -13.85 -57.29 34.25
C TRP A 90 -13.14 -58.00 35.41
N PRO A 91 -13.48 -59.28 35.70
CA PRO A 91 -12.86 -60.04 36.78
C PRO A 91 -11.36 -60.23 36.57
N ARG A 92 -10.55 -60.11 37.63
CA ARG A 92 -9.08 -60.29 37.54
C ARG A 92 -8.65 -61.69 37.12
N ALA A 93 -9.49 -62.70 37.31
CA ALA A 93 -9.28 -64.03 36.74
C ALA A 93 -9.20 -64.02 35.20
N LEU A 94 -9.95 -63.12 34.54
CA LEU A 94 -9.91 -62.95 33.09
C LEU A 94 -8.58 -62.32 32.64
N HIS A 95 -8.07 -61.32 33.37
CA HIS A 95 -6.75 -60.75 33.13
C HIS A 95 -5.63 -61.78 33.41
N ALA A 96 -5.81 -62.63 34.41
CA ALA A 96 -4.89 -63.73 34.70
C ALA A 96 -4.84 -64.74 33.55
N GLN A 97 -5.99 -65.11 32.98
CA GLN A 97 -6.09 -65.97 31.80
C GLN A 97 -5.40 -65.34 30.60
N LEU A 98 -5.65 -64.04 30.34
CA LEU A 98 -5.00 -63.32 29.25
C LEU A 98 -3.47 -63.33 29.39
N ILE A 99 -2.94 -63.02 30.57
CA ILE A 99 -1.49 -63.02 30.81
C ILE A 99 -0.89 -64.40 30.53
N ARG A 100 -1.54 -65.48 30.99
CA ARG A 100 -1.08 -66.86 30.72
C ARG A 100 -1.08 -67.17 29.23
N SER A 101 -2.17 -66.82 28.53
CA SER A 101 -2.31 -66.99 27.07
C SER A 101 -1.20 -66.27 26.30
N LEU A 102 -1.01 -64.97 26.56
CA LEU A 102 0.02 -64.16 25.92
C LEU A 102 1.42 -64.68 26.21
N LYS A 103 1.67 -65.15 27.45
CA LYS A 103 2.95 -65.76 27.81
C LYS A 103 3.20 -67.06 27.04
N SER A 104 2.20 -67.93 26.91
CA SER A 104 2.32 -69.18 26.14
C SER A 104 2.55 -68.92 24.64
N GLU A 105 2.00 -67.84 24.10
CA GLU A 105 2.23 -67.39 22.72
C GLU A 105 3.58 -66.67 22.52
N GLY A 106 4.39 -66.57 23.57
CA GLY A 106 5.76 -66.03 23.48
C GLY A 106 5.85 -64.50 23.52
N ALA A 107 4.85 -63.81 24.10
CA ALA A 107 4.95 -62.38 24.36
C ALA A 107 6.19 -62.06 25.22
N ARG A 108 7.00 -61.10 24.76
CA ARG A 108 8.23 -60.69 25.43
C ARG A 108 7.98 -59.73 26.58
N VAL A 109 7.02 -58.81 26.40
CA VAL A 109 6.52 -57.93 27.46
C VAL A 109 5.00 -57.89 27.36
N ILE A 110 4.34 -57.97 28.51
CA ILE A 110 2.88 -57.83 28.62
C ILE A 110 2.62 -56.61 29.50
N ALA A 111 2.08 -55.53 28.92
CA ALA A 111 1.76 -54.31 29.65
C ALA A 111 0.26 -54.12 29.71
N LEU A 112 -0.29 -53.94 30.91
CA LEU A 112 -1.70 -53.67 31.12
C LEU A 112 -1.86 -52.20 31.48
N ASP A 113 -2.44 -51.45 30.56
CA ASP A 113 -2.98 -50.10 30.73
C ASP A 113 -4.35 -50.17 31.44
N VAL A 114 -4.35 -50.79 32.62
CA VAL A 114 -5.51 -50.99 33.48
C VAL A 114 -5.05 -50.81 34.92
N LEU A 115 -5.72 -49.92 35.66
CA LEU A 115 -5.38 -49.64 37.04
C LEU A 115 -5.93 -50.73 37.98
N PHE A 116 -5.06 -51.26 38.84
CA PHE A 116 -5.42 -52.20 39.89
C PHE A 116 -5.05 -51.67 41.30
N PRO A 117 -5.61 -50.54 41.76
CA PRO A 117 -5.15 -49.86 42.96
C PRO A 117 -5.68 -50.46 44.27
N GLU A 118 -6.88 -51.04 44.23
CA GLU A 118 -7.63 -51.49 45.42
C GLU A 118 -7.97 -52.98 45.36
N PRO A 119 -8.05 -53.71 46.50
CA PRO A 119 -8.41 -55.13 46.51
C PRO A 119 -9.77 -55.38 45.85
N SER A 120 -9.91 -56.51 45.15
CA SER A 120 -11.18 -56.95 44.55
C SER A 120 -11.64 -58.22 45.27
N ASN A 121 -11.99 -59.28 44.54
CA ASN A 121 -12.21 -60.61 45.08
C ASN A 121 -10.85 -61.30 45.38
N PRO A 122 -10.60 -61.78 46.62
CA PRO A 122 -9.32 -62.38 47.00
C PRO A 122 -8.87 -63.58 46.15
N GLU A 123 -9.79 -64.40 45.65
CA GLU A 123 -9.46 -65.54 44.77
C GLU A 123 -9.00 -65.04 43.40
N ASN A 124 -9.70 -64.07 42.82
CA ASN A 124 -9.34 -63.46 41.53
C ASN A 124 -8.02 -62.68 41.63
N ASP A 125 -7.79 -62.02 42.77
CA ASP A 125 -6.54 -61.35 43.11
C ASP A 125 -5.37 -62.34 43.17
N ALA A 126 -5.56 -63.48 43.84
CA ALA A 126 -4.57 -64.53 43.91
C ALA A 126 -4.26 -65.12 42.52
N LEU A 127 -5.28 -65.35 41.68
CA LEU A 127 -5.10 -65.84 40.31
C LEU A 127 -4.27 -64.88 39.45
N LEU A 128 -4.54 -63.58 39.54
CA LEU A 128 -3.77 -62.56 38.82
C LEU A 128 -2.34 -62.46 39.33
N ALA A 129 -2.12 -62.47 40.65
CA ALA A 129 -0.79 -62.47 41.24
C ALA A 129 0.02 -63.71 40.81
N ASP A 130 -0.59 -64.89 40.76
CA ASP A 130 0.05 -66.12 40.27
C ASP A 130 0.42 -66.02 38.78
N ALA A 131 -0.49 -65.52 37.95
CA ALA A 131 -0.23 -65.31 36.53
C ALA A 131 0.92 -64.32 36.27
N ILE A 132 0.97 -63.21 37.02
CA ILE A 132 2.07 -62.23 36.97
C ILE A 132 3.39 -62.89 37.33
N ARG A 133 3.42 -63.65 38.43
CA ARG A 133 4.61 -64.35 38.93
C ARG A 133 5.13 -65.37 37.91
N HIS A 134 4.22 -66.12 37.29
CA HIS A 134 4.56 -67.13 36.30
C HIS A 134 5.06 -66.51 34.98
N ALA A 135 4.48 -65.40 34.56
CA ALA A 135 4.88 -64.71 33.33
C ALA A 135 6.26 -64.04 33.47
N GLY A 136 6.51 -63.36 34.59
CA GLY A 136 7.79 -62.71 34.92
C GLY A 136 8.14 -61.49 34.04
N ASN A 137 7.24 -61.07 33.16
CA ASN A 137 7.45 -60.00 32.19
C ASN A 137 6.24 -59.07 32.06
N VAL A 138 5.59 -58.77 33.20
CA VAL A 138 4.38 -57.94 33.27
C VAL A 138 4.69 -56.53 33.77
N VAL A 139 4.12 -55.53 33.08
CA VAL A 139 4.07 -54.13 33.50
C VAL A 139 2.62 -53.74 33.75
N LEU A 140 2.34 -53.07 34.88
CA LEU A 140 1.02 -52.59 35.24
C LEU A 140 1.02 -51.06 35.32
N ALA A 141 -0.08 -50.44 34.90
CA ALA A 141 -0.29 -49.01 35.00
C ALA A 141 -0.33 -48.51 36.46
N SER A 142 0.34 -47.39 36.72
CA SER A 142 0.10 -46.50 37.86
C SER A 142 -0.43 -45.16 37.37
N ASP A 143 -1.11 -44.43 38.26
CA ASP A 143 -1.66 -43.11 37.97
C ASP A 143 -1.27 -42.10 39.05
N ILE A 144 -1.52 -40.81 38.80
CA ILE A 144 -1.36 -39.72 39.75
C ILE A 144 -2.72 -39.10 40.02
N VAL A 145 -3.09 -39.04 41.30
CA VAL A 145 -4.30 -38.35 41.74
C VAL A 145 -3.92 -37.04 42.44
N TYR A 146 -4.60 -35.96 42.05
CA TYR A 146 -4.51 -34.67 42.72
C TYR A 146 -5.53 -34.63 43.86
N GLN A 147 -5.05 -34.59 45.10
CA GLN A 147 -5.89 -34.34 46.26
C GLN A 147 -5.79 -32.87 46.66
N ASP A 148 -6.95 -32.23 46.77
CA ASP A 148 -7.06 -30.89 47.31
C ASP A 148 -7.00 -30.95 48.84
N ALA A 149 -5.83 -30.61 49.40
CA ALA A 149 -5.60 -30.55 50.84
C ALA A 149 -5.87 -29.14 51.40
N GLY A 150 -6.89 -28.45 50.87
CA GLY A 150 -7.41 -27.18 51.36
C GLY A 150 -6.59 -25.96 50.95
N GLN A 151 -5.31 -25.87 51.35
CA GLN A 151 -4.40 -24.77 50.97
C GLN A 151 -3.32 -25.18 49.96
N PHE A 152 -3.16 -26.48 49.71
CA PHE A 152 -2.19 -27.02 48.76
C PHE A 152 -2.80 -28.16 47.97
N GLN A 153 -2.43 -28.29 46.70
CA GLN A 153 -2.68 -29.51 45.94
C GLN A 153 -1.56 -30.50 46.20
N GLN A 154 -1.89 -31.67 46.75
CA GLN A 154 -0.95 -32.75 46.92
C GLN A 154 -1.11 -33.75 45.79
N THR A 155 0.01 -34.13 45.17
CA THR A 155 0.07 -35.14 44.12
C THR A 155 0.39 -36.48 44.77
N MET A 156 -0.49 -37.48 44.64
CA MET A 156 -0.27 -38.83 45.17
C MET A 156 -0.24 -39.83 44.02
N GLU A 157 0.86 -40.59 43.92
CA GLU A 157 0.91 -41.73 43.01
C GLU A 157 0.02 -42.86 43.56
N VAL A 158 -0.77 -43.45 42.67
CA VAL A 158 -1.63 -44.59 42.92
C VAL A 158 -1.03 -45.80 42.18
N PRO A 159 -0.13 -46.55 42.83
CA PRO A 159 0.47 -47.73 42.23
C PRO A 159 -0.49 -48.94 42.23
N PRO A 160 -0.22 -49.97 41.41
CA PRO A 160 -0.92 -51.26 41.49
C PRO A 160 -0.82 -51.85 42.88
N LEU A 161 -1.79 -52.67 43.29
CA LEU A 161 -1.79 -53.34 44.59
C LEU A 161 -0.45 -53.99 44.92
N ARG A 162 -0.06 -53.85 46.19
CA ARG A 162 1.20 -54.38 46.71
C ARG A 162 1.40 -55.87 46.37
N GLN A 163 0.35 -56.68 46.44
CA GLN A 163 0.41 -58.10 46.11
C GLN A 163 0.88 -58.39 44.68
N PHE A 164 0.56 -57.52 43.71
CA PHE A 164 0.98 -57.69 42.31
C PHE A 164 2.43 -57.25 42.10
N ARG A 165 2.85 -56.19 42.80
CA ARG A 165 4.25 -55.76 42.79
C ARG A 165 5.14 -56.81 43.46
N ASP A 166 4.71 -57.38 44.59
CA ASP A 166 5.39 -58.46 45.29
C ASP A 166 5.42 -59.77 44.47
N ALA A 167 4.47 -59.95 43.54
CA ALA A 167 4.47 -61.03 42.56
C ALA A 167 5.43 -60.81 41.38
N GLY A 168 6.05 -59.63 41.28
CA GLY A 168 7.05 -59.30 40.25
C GLY A 168 6.57 -58.36 39.14
N ALA A 169 5.35 -57.81 39.23
CA ALA A 169 4.91 -56.79 38.28
C ALA A 169 5.73 -55.50 38.44
N ARG A 170 6.21 -54.96 37.31
CA ARG A 170 6.71 -53.59 37.24
C ARG A 170 5.55 -52.61 37.23
N SER A 171 5.75 -51.44 37.82
CA SER A 171 4.75 -50.36 37.84
C SER A 171 5.24 -49.22 36.97
N GLY A 172 4.38 -48.70 36.10
CA GLY A 172 4.73 -47.60 35.21
C GLY A 172 3.60 -46.57 35.10
N LEU A 173 3.95 -45.30 35.20
CA LEU A 173 3.01 -44.20 35.22
C LEU A 173 2.45 -43.91 33.82
N THR A 174 1.12 -43.87 33.68
CA THR A 174 0.43 -43.62 32.40
C THR A 174 0.26 -42.14 32.06
N SER A 175 0.70 -41.24 32.94
CA SER A 175 0.52 -39.79 32.77
C SER A 175 1.05 -39.28 31.42
N ILE A 176 0.22 -38.51 30.73
CA ILE A 176 0.55 -37.88 29.46
C ILE A 176 0.74 -36.37 29.66
N SER A 177 1.61 -35.75 28.86
CA SER A 177 1.84 -34.31 28.87
C SER A 177 0.98 -33.62 27.82
N PHE A 178 0.18 -32.64 28.24
CA PHE A 178 -0.68 -31.85 27.36
C PHE A 178 -0.04 -30.51 27.00
N ASP A 179 -0.22 -30.10 25.74
CA ASP A 179 0.00 -28.71 25.34
C ASP A 179 -1.17 -27.82 25.83
N PRO A 180 -1.03 -26.47 25.79
CA PRO A 180 -2.08 -25.54 26.22
C PRO A 180 -3.42 -25.65 25.47
N ASP A 181 -3.46 -26.39 24.37
CA ASP A 181 -4.65 -26.69 23.56
C ASP A 181 -5.20 -28.11 23.79
N LEU A 182 -4.70 -28.82 24.82
CA LEU A 182 -5.06 -30.19 25.20
C LEU A 182 -4.73 -31.26 24.15
N ILE A 183 -3.95 -30.92 23.12
CA ILE A 183 -3.45 -31.89 22.16
C ILE A 183 -2.11 -32.45 22.66
N VAL A 184 -1.93 -33.76 22.47
CA VAL A 184 -0.72 -34.46 22.90
C VAL A 184 0.34 -34.40 21.80
N ARG A 185 1.47 -33.72 22.05
CA ARG A 185 2.60 -33.67 21.09
C ARG A 185 3.95 -33.96 21.71
N SER A 186 4.05 -33.96 23.03
CA SER A 186 5.31 -34.07 23.76
C SER A 186 5.47 -35.45 24.39
N ILE A 187 6.69 -35.99 24.37
CA ILE A 187 7.02 -37.25 25.04
C ILE A 187 7.11 -36.99 26.56
N PRO A 188 6.41 -37.76 27.41
CA PRO A 188 6.55 -37.64 28.86
C PRO A 188 7.98 -37.95 29.31
N GLN A 189 8.59 -37.06 30.09
CA GLN A 189 10.01 -37.12 30.48
C GLN A 189 10.27 -37.83 31.81
N ARG A 190 9.22 -38.22 32.54
CA ARG A 190 9.39 -38.85 33.85
C ARG A 190 10.10 -40.21 33.73
N SER A 191 10.97 -40.51 34.68
CA SER A 191 11.77 -41.74 34.70
C SER A 191 10.96 -43.00 35.03
N ASP A 192 9.79 -42.83 35.63
CA ASP A 192 8.83 -43.88 36.02
C ASP A 192 7.69 -44.06 35.00
N ALA A 193 7.75 -43.38 33.84
CA ALA A 193 6.72 -43.49 32.80
C ALA A 193 6.58 -44.93 32.28
N MET A 194 5.35 -45.36 32.01
CA MET A 194 5.04 -46.75 31.61
C MET A 194 5.81 -47.18 30.34
N TRP A 195 5.90 -46.31 29.34
CA TRP A 195 6.63 -46.60 28.11
C TRP A 195 8.13 -46.86 28.37
N ARG A 196 8.74 -46.23 29.39
CA ARG A 196 10.14 -46.47 29.78
C ARG A 196 10.30 -47.82 30.44
N GLU A 197 9.42 -48.19 31.37
CA GLU A 197 9.45 -49.51 32.02
C GLU A 197 9.28 -50.65 31.01
N ILE A 198 8.39 -50.48 30.03
CA ILE A 198 8.18 -51.45 28.95
C ILE A 198 9.46 -51.63 28.14
N ILE A 199 10.14 -50.54 27.78
CA ILE A 199 11.41 -50.61 27.02
C ILE A 199 12.54 -51.20 27.88
N ARG A 200 12.62 -50.87 29.17
CA ARG A 200 13.58 -51.48 30.10
C ARG A 200 13.43 -52.99 30.13
N LEU A 201 12.20 -53.46 30.25
CA LEU A 201 11.90 -54.88 30.30
C LEU A 201 12.10 -55.57 28.94
N TYR A 202 11.75 -54.90 27.84
CA TYR A 202 11.92 -55.43 26.50
C TYR A 202 13.40 -55.51 26.10
N THR A 203 14.16 -54.43 26.25
CA THR A 203 15.56 -54.32 25.77
C THR A 203 16.60 -54.76 26.80
N GLY A 204 16.27 -54.74 28.09
CA GLY A 204 17.23 -54.94 29.18
C GLY A 204 18.12 -53.72 29.46
N ALA A 205 17.87 -52.58 28.82
CA ALA A 205 18.66 -51.36 28.96
C ALA A 205 17.78 -50.15 29.29
N GLU A 206 18.38 -49.12 29.90
CA GLU A 206 17.72 -47.83 30.08
C GLU A 206 17.38 -47.20 28.71
N PRO A 207 16.14 -46.75 28.50
CA PRO A 207 15.77 -45.99 27.32
C PRO A 207 16.67 -44.75 27.25
N LYS A 208 17.22 -44.48 26.06
CA LYS A 208 17.99 -43.24 25.87
C LYS A 208 17.09 -42.04 26.11
N ASP A 209 17.69 -41.01 26.68
CA ASP A 209 16.95 -39.82 27.04
C ASP A 209 16.34 -39.12 25.82
N THR A 210 15.09 -38.73 25.98
CA THR A 210 14.25 -38.06 24.99
C THR A 210 13.95 -36.64 25.45
N GLU A 211 14.85 -36.01 26.21
CA GLU A 211 14.70 -34.66 26.74
C GLU A 211 14.19 -33.68 25.65
N GLY A 212 13.05 -33.04 25.93
CA GLY A 212 12.38 -32.12 24.99
C GLY A 212 11.88 -32.76 23.70
N GLY A 213 11.76 -34.09 23.66
CA GLY A 213 11.33 -34.86 22.51
C GLY A 213 9.84 -34.69 22.21
N LEU A 214 9.53 -34.47 20.94
CA LEU A 214 8.19 -34.42 20.39
C LEU A 214 7.84 -35.77 19.77
N ILE A 215 6.55 -36.11 19.79
CA ILE A 215 6.04 -37.38 19.30
C ILE A 215 6.02 -37.37 17.77
N ARG A 216 6.69 -38.34 17.14
CA ARG A 216 6.47 -38.68 15.73
C ARG A 216 5.29 -39.65 15.64
N TYR A 217 4.13 -39.12 15.29
CA TYR A 217 2.98 -39.99 15.05
C TYR A 217 3.13 -40.81 13.77
N ALA A 218 2.69 -42.05 13.87
CA ALA A 218 2.70 -42.99 12.75
C ALA A 218 1.53 -42.84 11.80
N GLY A 219 0.41 -42.35 12.32
CA GLY A 219 -0.88 -42.31 11.63
C GLY A 219 -2.00 -42.02 12.63
N PRO A 220 -3.27 -42.09 12.17
CA PRO A 220 -4.44 -42.02 13.02
C PRO A 220 -4.61 -43.31 13.86
N ASP A 221 -5.73 -43.41 14.58
CA ASP A 221 -6.15 -44.62 15.31
C ASP A 221 -5.99 -45.92 14.48
N HIS A 222 -5.63 -47.01 15.16
CA HIS A 222 -5.30 -48.33 14.60
C HIS A 222 -4.14 -48.34 13.58
N SER A 223 -3.09 -47.56 13.84
CA SER A 223 -1.85 -47.58 13.04
C SER A 223 -0.92 -48.75 13.40
N PHE A 224 -1.10 -49.33 14.59
CA PHE A 224 -0.38 -50.52 15.07
C PHE A 224 -1.16 -51.81 14.79
N ARG A 225 -0.49 -52.97 14.93
CA ARG A 225 -1.19 -54.25 14.88
C ARG A 225 -2.15 -54.33 16.05
N TYR A 226 -3.42 -54.60 15.75
CA TYR A 226 -4.50 -54.56 16.71
C TYR A 226 -5.26 -55.88 16.73
N VAL A 227 -5.63 -56.34 17.92
CA VAL A 227 -6.52 -57.48 18.15
C VAL A 227 -7.48 -57.16 19.29
N SER A 228 -8.69 -57.71 19.24
CA SER A 228 -9.66 -57.55 20.34
C SER A 228 -9.27 -58.44 21.53
N TYR A 229 -9.56 -57.99 22.74
CA TYR A 229 -9.26 -58.71 23.98
C TYR A 229 -9.77 -60.15 23.97
N TYR A 230 -11.01 -60.39 23.52
CA TYR A 230 -11.58 -61.73 23.49
C TYR A 230 -10.78 -62.69 22.58
N GLN A 231 -10.19 -62.19 21.49
CA GLN A 231 -9.38 -62.99 20.57
C GLN A 231 -8.04 -63.38 21.20
N ALA A 232 -7.49 -62.52 22.06
CA ALA A 232 -6.24 -62.77 22.77
C ALA A 232 -6.40 -63.75 23.95
N LEU A 233 -7.63 -63.99 24.44
CA LEU A 233 -7.91 -65.03 25.43
C LEU A 233 -7.77 -66.45 24.87
N ASP A 234 -8.09 -66.63 23.59
CA ASP A 234 -7.91 -67.89 22.85
C ASP A 234 -7.28 -67.66 21.46
N PRO A 235 -5.98 -67.32 21.40
CA PRO A 235 -5.29 -66.99 20.16
C PRO A 235 -5.30 -68.13 19.15
N GLY A 236 -5.28 -69.39 19.61
CA GLY A 236 -5.25 -70.57 18.74
C GLY A 236 -6.48 -70.70 17.85
N THR A 237 -7.62 -70.15 18.29
CA THR A 237 -8.88 -70.16 17.52
C THR A 237 -8.99 -68.95 16.60
N PHE A 238 -8.59 -67.76 17.06
CA PHE A 238 -8.93 -66.49 16.39
C PHE A 238 -7.76 -65.82 15.65
N LEU A 239 -6.51 -66.15 15.97
CA LEU A 239 -5.33 -65.38 15.55
C LEU A 239 -4.29 -66.24 14.82
N PRO A 240 -3.50 -65.65 13.90
CA PRO A 240 -2.44 -66.38 13.23
C PRO A 240 -1.32 -66.78 14.21
N PRO A 241 -0.71 -67.97 14.04
CA PRO A 241 0.31 -68.47 14.96
C PRO A 241 1.54 -67.55 15.00
N GLY A 242 2.06 -67.31 16.20
CA GLY A 242 3.26 -66.50 16.41
C GLY A 242 3.05 -64.99 16.31
N LEU A 243 1.79 -64.50 16.31
CA LEU A 243 1.49 -63.06 16.30
C LEU A 243 2.16 -62.31 17.46
N PHE A 244 2.14 -62.89 18.67
CA PHE A 244 2.68 -62.28 19.89
C PHE A 244 4.14 -62.63 20.16
N ARG A 245 4.74 -63.54 19.38
CA ARG A 245 6.08 -64.04 19.63
C ARG A 245 7.12 -62.92 19.54
N ASP A 246 7.89 -62.77 20.61
CA ASP A 246 8.93 -61.75 20.78
C ASP A 246 8.39 -60.30 20.66
N LYS A 247 7.08 -60.09 20.86
CA LYS A 247 6.43 -58.78 20.80
C LYS A 247 6.19 -58.17 22.18
N ILE A 248 6.05 -56.85 22.18
CA ILE A 248 5.46 -56.06 23.25
C ILE A 248 3.95 -56.09 23.04
N VAL A 249 3.21 -56.59 24.02
CA VAL A 249 1.75 -56.64 24.00
C VAL A 249 1.21 -55.59 24.95
N LEU A 250 0.48 -54.61 24.43
CA LEU A 250 -0.17 -53.57 25.22
C LEU A 250 -1.66 -53.88 25.32
N VAL A 251 -2.19 -53.96 26.53
CA VAL A 251 -3.60 -54.25 26.79
C VAL A 251 -4.23 -53.00 27.38
N GLY A 252 -5.22 -52.40 26.74
CA GLY A 252 -5.80 -51.14 27.21
C GLY A 252 -7.17 -50.85 26.62
N ASN A 253 -7.80 -49.78 27.12
CA ASN A 253 -9.13 -49.38 26.68
C ASN A 253 -9.09 -48.82 25.26
N ASP A 254 -10.00 -49.27 24.40
CA ASP A 254 -10.17 -48.78 23.03
C ASP A 254 -11.66 -48.64 22.67
N VAL A 255 -12.33 -47.75 23.41
CA VAL A 255 -13.72 -47.34 23.13
C VAL A 255 -13.70 -46.02 22.37
N LYS A 256 -14.32 -46.00 21.18
CA LYS A 256 -14.36 -44.83 20.31
C LYS A 256 -15.12 -43.67 20.95
N ALA A 257 -14.41 -42.59 21.25
CA ALA A 257 -14.99 -41.37 21.79
C ALA A 257 -15.02 -40.24 20.74
N ALA A 258 -16.18 -39.60 20.59
CA ALA A 258 -16.32 -38.37 19.82
C ALA A 258 -15.58 -37.21 20.52
N LEU A 259 -15.14 -36.21 19.74
CA LEU A 259 -14.40 -35.03 20.22
C LEU A 259 -15.08 -34.27 21.38
N ASP A 260 -16.40 -34.33 21.49
CA ASP A 260 -17.19 -33.62 22.51
C ASP A 260 -17.29 -34.38 23.85
N ALA A 261 -16.77 -35.61 23.91
CA ALA A 261 -16.69 -36.37 25.16
C ALA A 261 -15.67 -35.72 26.11
N LYS A 262 -16.03 -35.55 27.38
CA LYS A 262 -15.12 -34.96 28.38
C LYS A 262 -13.83 -35.80 28.47
N ALA A 263 -12.72 -35.24 28.00
CA ALA A 263 -11.40 -35.85 27.82
C ALA A 263 -10.70 -36.36 29.11
N HIS A 264 -11.42 -36.45 30.23
CA HIS A 264 -10.90 -36.89 31.53
C HIS A 264 -11.68 -38.10 32.10
N GLN A 265 -12.63 -38.68 31.35
CA GLN A 265 -13.43 -39.85 31.80
C GLN A 265 -13.37 -41.05 30.85
N ILE A 266 -12.80 -40.88 29.67
CA ILE A 266 -12.53 -41.94 28.70
C ILE A 266 -11.04 -41.81 28.40
N ASP A 267 -10.29 -42.92 28.47
CA ASP A 267 -8.85 -42.98 28.22
C ASP A 267 -8.52 -42.75 26.73
N ALA A 268 -8.89 -41.55 26.25
CA ALA A 268 -8.86 -41.15 24.85
C ALA A 268 -8.46 -39.67 24.76
N PHE A 269 -7.47 -39.39 23.91
CA PHE A 269 -6.74 -38.12 23.88
C PHE A 269 -6.82 -37.46 22.51
N ALA A 270 -6.82 -36.12 22.50
CA ALA A 270 -6.70 -35.36 21.27
C ALA A 270 -5.26 -35.40 20.76
N THR A 271 -5.10 -35.74 19.48
CA THR A 271 -3.81 -35.83 18.79
C THR A 271 -3.83 -34.92 17.55
N PRO A 272 -2.68 -34.67 16.89
CA PRO A 272 -2.66 -33.93 15.63
C PRO A 272 -3.67 -34.42 14.58
N TYR A 273 -4.02 -35.72 14.61
CA TYR A 273 -5.01 -36.32 13.72
C TYR A 273 -6.45 -35.97 14.06
N SER A 274 -6.77 -35.65 15.32
CA SER A 274 -8.14 -35.38 15.77
C SER A 274 -8.77 -34.20 15.02
N SER A 275 -7.95 -33.26 14.55
CA SER A 275 -8.40 -32.13 13.70
C SER A 275 -9.00 -32.59 12.36
N ILE A 276 -8.56 -33.73 11.83
CA ILE A 276 -8.96 -34.30 10.53
C ILE A 276 -9.94 -35.46 10.72
N THR A 277 -9.62 -36.41 11.59
CA THR A 277 -10.42 -37.64 11.80
C THR A 277 -11.68 -37.37 12.60
N ARG A 278 -11.70 -36.28 13.37
CA ARG A 278 -12.75 -35.95 14.36
C ARG A 278 -12.93 -37.00 15.46
N LEU A 279 -11.93 -37.86 15.65
CA LEU A 279 -11.90 -38.92 16.66
C LEU A 279 -10.74 -38.68 17.64
N MET A 280 -10.96 -39.08 18.90
CA MET A 280 -9.90 -39.16 19.90
C MET A 280 -9.09 -40.44 19.71
N THR A 281 -7.82 -40.41 20.10
CA THR A 281 -6.92 -41.56 20.02
C THR A 281 -6.86 -42.26 21.38
N PRO A 282 -7.04 -43.60 21.46
CA PRO A 282 -6.92 -44.34 22.71
C PRO A 282 -5.56 -44.18 23.40
N GLY A 283 -5.53 -44.19 24.74
CA GLY A 283 -4.30 -44.12 25.54
C GLY A 283 -3.29 -45.20 25.19
N VAL A 284 -3.77 -46.43 24.96
CA VAL A 284 -2.94 -47.57 24.57
C VAL A 284 -2.22 -47.38 23.22
N GLU A 285 -2.86 -46.71 22.25
CA GLU A 285 -2.28 -46.37 20.95
C GLU A 285 -1.20 -45.29 21.09
N LEU A 286 -1.40 -44.34 22.01
CA LEU A 286 -0.38 -43.34 22.33
C LEU A 286 0.85 -44.01 22.98
N HIS A 287 0.65 -44.93 23.92
CA HIS A 287 1.75 -45.70 24.51
C HIS A 287 2.51 -46.51 23.46
N ALA A 288 1.80 -47.15 22.51
CA ALA A 288 2.43 -47.83 21.37
C ALA A 288 3.29 -46.86 20.54
N THR A 289 2.79 -45.65 20.28
CA THR A 289 3.51 -44.59 19.57
C THR A 289 4.78 -44.18 20.31
N LEU A 290 4.71 -43.95 21.61
CA LEU A 290 5.86 -43.59 22.44
C LEU A 290 6.95 -44.69 22.43
N ILE A 291 6.52 -45.95 22.55
CA ILE A 291 7.42 -47.10 22.50
C ILE A 291 8.11 -47.21 21.13
N ALA A 292 7.35 -47.09 20.04
CA ALA A 292 7.92 -47.08 18.68
C ALA A 292 8.94 -45.95 18.49
N ASN A 293 8.61 -44.74 18.97
CA ASN A 293 9.49 -43.58 18.88
C ASN A 293 10.85 -43.80 19.56
N ALA A 294 10.81 -44.44 20.73
CA ALA A 294 11.99 -44.72 21.52
C ALA A 294 12.80 -45.93 21.00
N LEU A 295 12.15 -46.97 20.46
CA LEU A 295 12.82 -48.12 19.84
C LEU A 295 13.55 -47.72 18.55
N ASP A 296 12.89 -46.99 17.65
CA ASP A 296 13.45 -46.57 16.36
C ASP A 296 14.37 -45.34 16.48
N ARG A 297 14.42 -44.72 17.65
CA ARG A 297 15.13 -43.45 17.91
C ARG A 297 14.73 -42.33 16.93
N ASN A 298 13.44 -42.28 16.59
CA ASN A 298 12.92 -41.39 15.55
C ASN A 298 12.06 -40.22 16.10
N ALA A 299 12.06 -40.03 17.42
CA ALA A 299 11.43 -38.90 18.09
C ALA A 299 11.84 -37.57 17.47
N LEU A 300 10.87 -36.65 17.37
CA LEU A 300 11.08 -35.32 16.82
C LEU A 300 11.80 -34.43 17.84
N LYS A 301 12.62 -33.52 17.34
CA LYS A 301 13.26 -32.49 18.16
C LYS A 301 12.88 -31.11 17.66
N GLU A 302 12.59 -30.21 18.58
CA GLU A 302 12.43 -28.81 18.23
C GLU A 302 13.78 -28.17 17.88
N ALA A 303 13.80 -27.32 16.85
CA ALA A 303 14.96 -26.50 16.54
C ALA A 303 15.28 -25.53 17.71
N PRO A 304 16.55 -25.17 17.94
CA PRO A 304 16.91 -24.23 19.00
C PRO A 304 16.14 -22.91 18.92
N ALA A 305 15.75 -22.34 20.08
CA ALA A 305 14.90 -21.15 20.18
C ALA A 305 15.40 -19.91 19.40
N GLY A 306 16.70 -19.83 19.08
CA GLY A 306 17.28 -18.75 18.27
C GLY A 306 17.19 -18.94 16.75
N THR A 307 16.74 -20.09 16.25
CA THR A 307 16.76 -20.39 14.80
C THR A 307 15.76 -19.55 14.00
N ALA A 308 14.51 -19.48 14.44
CA ALA A 308 13.46 -18.69 13.80
C ALA A 308 13.79 -17.19 13.69
N PRO A 309 14.25 -16.48 14.75
CA PRO A 309 14.61 -15.06 14.64
C PRO A 309 15.81 -14.81 13.71
N VAL A 310 16.78 -15.73 13.66
CA VAL A 310 17.92 -15.65 12.71
C VAL A 310 17.45 -15.81 11.26
N LEU A 311 16.54 -16.77 10.99
CA LEU A 311 15.97 -16.94 9.65
C LEU A 311 15.13 -15.74 9.22
N ALA A 312 14.34 -15.17 10.13
CA ALA A 312 13.61 -13.93 9.86
C ALA A 312 14.54 -12.74 9.58
N ALA A 313 15.65 -12.61 10.32
CA ALA A 313 16.66 -11.59 10.06
C ALA A 313 17.32 -11.75 8.68
N PHE A 314 17.65 -13.00 8.31
CA PHE A 314 18.21 -13.30 7.00
C PHE A 314 17.23 -12.97 5.86
N ALA A 315 15.95 -13.35 6.00
CA ALA A 315 14.91 -13.02 5.05
C ALA A 315 14.72 -11.49 4.93
N MET A 316 14.74 -10.77 6.05
CA MET A 316 14.70 -9.31 6.07
C MET A 316 15.86 -8.68 5.27
N THR A 317 17.08 -9.18 5.43
CA THR A 317 18.25 -8.68 4.67
C THR A 317 18.09 -8.91 3.16
N LEU A 318 17.65 -10.10 2.75
CA LEU A 318 17.39 -10.41 1.34
C LEU A 318 16.31 -9.52 0.74
N MET A 319 15.23 -9.32 1.48
CA MET A 319 14.13 -8.44 1.08
C MET A 319 14.55 -6.98 0.95
N ALA A 320 15.37 -6.46 1.89
CA ALA A 320 15.90 -5.11 1.83
C ALA A 320 16.76 -4.89 0.57
N PHE A 321 17.57 -5.88 0.18
CA PHE A 321 18.41 -5.79 -1.03
C PHE A 321 17.59 -5.84 -2.33
N ALA A 322 16.55 -6.66 -2.39
CA ALA A 322 15.71 -6.82 -3.57
C ALA A 322 14.93 -5.55 -3.94
N MET A 323 14.56 -4.75 -2.94
CA MET A 323 13.78 -3.54 -3.18
C MET A 323 14.59 -2.41 -3.82
N GLY A 324 15.92 -2.39 -3.62
CA GLY A 324 16.83 -1.46 -4.29
C GLY A 324 16.77 -1.52 -5.83
N ARG A 325 16.17 -2.58 -6.40
CA ARG A 325 16.00 -2.78 -7.85
C ARG A 325 14.55 -2.62 -8.36
N GLY A 326 13.68 -1.97 -7.60
CA GLY A 326 12.65 -1.08 -8.14
C GLY A 326 11.44 -1.69 -8.87
N ARG A 327 10.91 -2.85 -8.49
CA ARG A 327 9.53 -3.26 -8.85
C ARG A 327 8.90 -4.06 -7.70
N ALA A 328 7.80 -3.56 -7.12
CA ALA A 328 7.06 -4.24 -6.04
C ALA A 328 6.71 -5.70 -6.41
N LEU A 329 6.46 -5.97 -7.69
CA LEU A 329 6.22 -7.32 -8.19
C LEU A 329 7.41 -8.27 -7.97
N ARG A 330 8.65 -7.79 -8.14
CA ARG A 330 9.87 -8.59 -7.94
C ARG A 330 10.13 -8.90 -6.46
N SER A 331 9.89 -7.93 -5.58
CA SER A 331 9.98 -8.17 -4.13
C SER A 331 8.87 -9.11 -3.65
N GLY A 332 7.67 -9.03 -4.24
CA GLY A 332 6.59 -9.97 -3.98
C GLY A 332 6.92 -11.40 -4.41
N LEU A 333 7.48 -11.58 -5.62
CA LEU A 333 7.96 -12.90 -6.08
C LEU A 333 9.07 -13.45 -5.18
N LEU A 334 9.98 -12.61 -4.71
CA LEU A 334 11.01 -13.03 -3.75
C LEU A 334 10.39 -13.45 -2.42
N ALA A 335 9.43 -12.69 -1.88
CA ALA A 335 8.75 -13.03 -0.63
C ALA A 335 8.05 -14.40 -0.74
N LEU A 336 7.33 -14.64 -1.84
CA LEU A 336 6.71 -15.94 -2.14
C LEU A 336 7.74 -17.07 -2.24
N ALA A 337 8.85 -16.84 -2.94
CA ALA A 337 9.92 -17.82 -3.08
C ALA A 337 10.57 -18.16 -1.74
N LEU A 338 10.79 -17.16 -0.86
CA LEU A 338 11.32 -17.37 0.49
C LEU A 338 10.34 -18.15 1.37
N MET A 339 9.04 -17.83 1.33
CA MET A 339 8.02 -18.59 2.08
C MET A 339 7.93 -20.04 1.59
N ALA A 340 7.91 -20.27 0.27
CA ALA A 340 7.90 -21.62 -0.30
C ALA A 340 9.18 -22.40 0.05
N GLY A 341 10.35 -21.76 -0.02
CA GLY A 341 11.62 -22.36 0.38
C GLY A 341 11.64 -22.72 1.87
N MET A 342 11.05 -21.88 2.72
CA MET A 342 10.94 -22.14 4.16
C MET A 342 10.01 -23.31 4.45
N ALA A 343 8.87 -23.41 3.76
CA ALA A 343 7.95 -24.54 3.87
C ALA A 343 8.61 -25.85 3.43
N ALA A 344 9.33 -25.83 2.30
CA ALA A 344 10.07 -26.97 1.79
C ALA A 344 11.20 -27.41 2.74
N LEU A 345 11.94 -26.46 3.32
CA LEU A 345 12.97 -26.73 4.31
C LEU A 345 12.38 -27.36 5.58
N ALA A 346 11.28 -26.80 6.10
CA ALA A 346 10.59 -27.35 7.27
C ALA A 346 10.10 -28.77 7.00
N PHE A 347 9.46 -29.01 5.86
CA PHE A 347 9.01 -30.35 5.46
C PHE A 347 10.17 -31.34 5.37
N TRP A 348 11.27 -30.96 4.71
CA TRP A 348 12.44 -31.82 4.56
C TRP A 348 13.13 -32.14 5.89
N LEU A 349 13.28 -31.15 6.78
CA LEU A 349 13.83 -31.36 8.12
C LEU A 349 12.92 -32.24 8.99
N PHE A 350 11.60 -32.04 8.91
CA PHE A 350 10.62 -32.80 9.68
C PHE A 350 10.54 -34.26 9.22
N ALA A 351 10.38 -34.47 7.91
CA ALA A 351 10.25 -35.79 7.31
C ALA A 351 11.56 -36.59 7.34
N GLY A 352 12.69 -35.96 7.00
CA GLY A 352 13.97 -36.66 6.78
C GLY A 352 14.95 -36.61 7.95
N ARG A 353 14.94 -35.56 8.77
CA ARG A 353 15.93 -35.34 9.86
C ARG A 353 15.33 -35.40 11.26
N GLY A 354 14.01 -35.46 11.38
CA GLY A 354 13.31 -35.42 12.66
C GLY A 354 13.49 -34.13 13.44
N VAL A 355 13.64 -33.02 12.73
CA VAL A 355 13.72 -31.69 13.34
C VAL A 355 12.48 -30.90 12.95
N TRP A 356 11.73 -30.43 13.95
CA TRP A 356 10.66 -29.48 13.76
C TRP A 356 11.22 -28.06 13.81
N LEU A 357 11.03 -27.33 12.71
CA LEU A 357 11.39 -25.93 12.58
C LEU A 357 10.11 -25.09 12.61
N PRO A 358 9.90 -24.23 13.63
CA PRO A 358 8.76 -23.31 13.65
C PRO A 358 8.95 -22.23 12.57
N VAL A 359 8.14 -22.28 11.52
CA VAL A 359 8.28 -21.45 10.32
C VAL A 359 7.09 -20.54 10.05
N ILE A 360 5.95 -20.75 10.71
CA ILE A 360 4.73 -19.97 10.44
C ILE A 360 4.96 -18.50 10.80
N GLY A 361 5.54 -18.24 11.97
CA GLY A 361 5.93 -16.91 12.40
C GLY A 361 6.92 -16.26 11.45
N VAL A 362 7.91 -17.02 10.95
CA VAL A 362 8.90 -16.49 9.98
C VAL A 362 8.22 -16.11 8.66
N MET A 363 7.25 -16.91 8.18
CA MET A 363 6.46 -16.58 6.99
C MET A 363 5.59 -15.33 7.21
N LEU A 364 4.97 -15.18 8.37
CA LEU A 364 4.22 -13.98 8.74
C LEU A 364 5.13 -12.74 8.81
N ALA A 365 6.36 -12.88 9.33
CA ALA A 365 7.34 -11.81 9.33
C ALA A 365 7.73 -11.40 7.90
N ILE A 366 7.96 -12.35 6.99
CA ILE A 366 8.23 -12.08 5.57
C ILE A 366 7.05 -11.31 4.93
N ALA A 367 5.82 -11.76 5.15
CA ALA A 367 4.63 -11.10 4.65
C ALA A 367 4.47 -9.67 5.22
N GLY A 368 4.72 -9.49 6.53
CA GLY A 368 4.67 -8.18 7.20
C GLY A 368 5.73 -7.21 6.70
N ILE A 369 6.97 -7.68 6.51
CA ILE A 369 8.05 -6.89 5.91
C ILE A 369 7.65 -6.46 4.50
N TYR A 370 7.08 -7.37 3.70
CA TYR A 370 6.64 -7.05 2.33
C TYR A 370 5.53 -5.99 2.32
N ALA A 371 4.52 -6.14 3.18
CA ALA A 371 3.41 -5.20 3.27
C ALA A 371 3.90 -3.79 3.64
N VAL A 372 4.75 -3.68 4.68
CA VAL A 372 5.33 -2.41 5.12
C VAL A 372 6.20 -1.79 4.02
N GLN A 373 6.96 -2.61 3.31
CA GLN A 373 7.76 -2.18 2.16
C GLN A 373 6.91 -1.60 1.02
N VAL A 374 5.81 -2.27 0.64
CA VAL A 374 4.90 -1.78 -0.40
C VAL A 374 4.25 -0.46 0.03
N VAL A 375 3.75 -0.38 1.27
CA VAL A 375 3.13 0.86 1.80
C VAL A 375 4.15 2.00 1.83
N ALA A 376 5.36 1.77 2.34
CA ALA A 376 6.42 2.77 2.38
C ALA A 376 6.81 3.23 0.96
N GLY A 377 6.94 2.30 0.01
CA GLY A 377 7.21 2.59 -1.39
C GLY A 377 6.12 3.47 -2.02
N TYR A 378 4.85 3.11 -1.82
CA TYR A 378 3.70 3.85 -2.34
C TYR A 378 3.59 5.27 -1.74
N LEU A 379 3.78 5.42 -0.42
CA LEU A 379 3.76 6.73 0.24
C LEU A 379 4.88 7.66 -0.26
N LEU A 380 6.07 7.11 -0.54
CA LEU A 380 7.18 7.86 -1.11
C LEU A 380 6.86 8.30 -2.55
N GLU A 381 6.27 7.43 -3.36
CA GLU A 381 5.86 7.74 -4.73
C GLU A 381 4.77 8.84 -4.77
N LEU A 382 3.79 8.78 -3.87
CA LEU A 382 2.77 9.83 -3.72
C LEU A 382 3.38 11.19 -3.35
N ARG A 383 4.38 11.22 -2.47
CA ARG A 383 5.07 12.47 -2.09
C ARG A 383 5.84 13.05 -3.27
N GLN A 384 6.55 12.22 -4.03
CA GLN A 384 7.29 12.64 -5.22
C GLN A 384 6.35 13.23 -6.27
N ARG A 385 5.21 12.57 -6.53
CA ARG A 385 4.20 13.06 -7.48
C ARG A 385 3.62 14.42 -7.08
N ARG A 386 3.25 14.60 -5.80
CA ARG A 386 2.76 15.89 -5.29
C ARG A 386 3.81 16.99 -5.34
N GLN A 387 5.08 16.66 -5.13
CA GLN A 387 6.17 17.64 -5.20
C GLN A 387 6.40 18.10 -6.63
N ILE A 388 6.33 17.18 -7.60
CA ILE A 388 6.35 17.50 -9.03
C ILE A 388 5.15 18.40 -9.37
N GLU A 389 3.93 18.01 -9.01
CA GLU A 389 2.72 18.82 -9.26
C GLU A 389 2.81 20.23 -8.65
N ARG A 390 3.35 20.37 -7.43
CA ARG A 390 3.57 21.69 -6.80
C ARG A 390 4.59 22.55 -7.54
N ALA A 391 5.68 21.95 -8.04
CA ALA A 391 6.68 22.67 -8.81
C ALA A 391 6.10 23.19 -10.14
N PHE A 392 5.21 22.42 -10.78
CA PHE A 392 4.58 22.80 -12.05
C PHE A 392 3.51 23.91 -11.93
N ARG A 393 2.88 24.08 -10.76
CA ARG A 393 1.91 25.16 -10.50
C ARG A 393 2.49 26.58 -10.63
N PHE A 394 3.82 26.73 -10.58
CA PHE A 394 4.48 28.02 -10.75
C PHE A 394 4.74 28.39 -12.21
N TYR A 395 4.54 27.45 -13.14
CA TYR A 395 4.84 27.65 -14.56
C TYR A 395 3.61 27.58 -15.46
N VAL A 396 2.48 27.06 -14.96
CA VAL A 396 1.25 26.87 -15.76
C VAL A 396 0.00 27.01 -14.89
N SER A 397 -1.09 27.56 -15.43
CA SER A 397 -2.36 27.71 -14.69
C SER A 397 -2.89 26.34 -14.20
N PRO A 398 -3.58 26.27 -13.05
CA PRO A 398 -4.10 25.01 -12.51
C PRO A 398 -5.00 24.23 -13.47
N ASP A 399 -5.67 24.93 -14.38
CA ASP A 399 -6.56 24.33 -15.37
C ASP A 399 -5.79 23.68 -16.52
N ILE A 400 -4.66 24.27 -16.95
CA ILE A 400 -3.78 23.63 -17.93
C ILE A 400 -3.11 22.39 -17.33
N VAL A 401 -2.66 22.44 -16.07
CA VAL A 401 -2.06 21.25 -15.41
C VAL A 401 -3.07 20.11 -15.32
N ARG A 402 -4.34 20.41 -15.02
CA ARG A 402 -5.43 19.42 -15.00
C ARG A 402 -5.68 18.83 -16.39
N GLU A 403 -5.76 19.69 -17.40
CA GLU A 403 -5.96 19.26 -18.79
C GLU A 403 -4.79 18.42 -19.32
N MET A 404 -3.54 18.81 -19.03
CA MET A 404 -2.33 18.05 -19.39
C MET A 404 -2.27 16.67 -18.73
N THR A 405 -2.74 16.57 -17.48
CA THR A 405 -2.78 15.30 -16.75
C THR A 405 -3.90 14.38 -17.27
N ALA A 406 -5.01 14.97 -17.71
CA ALA A 406 -6.14 14.24 -18.29
C ALA A 406 -5.88 13.80 -19.74
N HIS A 407 -5.18 14.62 -20.52
CA HIS A 407 -4.95 14.44 -21.96
C HIS A 407 -3.48 14.73 -22.36
N PRO A 408 -2.51 13.90 -21.92
CA PRO A 408 -1.10 14.11 -22.21
C PRO A 408 -0.75 14.12 -23.71
N GLU A 409 -1.58 13.49 -24.54
CA GLU A 409 -1.49 13.50 -26.01
C GLU A 409 -1.67 14.89 -26.65
N ARG A 410 -2.24 15.87 -25.94
CA ARG A 410 -2.41 17.25 -26.44
C ARG A 410 -1.14 18.10 -26.28
N LEU A 411 -0.05 17.52 -25.75
CA LEU A 411 1.25 18.17 -25.55
C LEU A 411 2.19 18.15 -26.77
N VAL A 412 1.69 17.76 -27.94
CA VAL A 412 2.48 17.76 -29.17
C VAL A 412 2.60 19.18 -29.71
N LEU A 413 3.73 19.50 -30.36
CA LEU A 413 3.92 20.74 -31.09
C LEU A 413 2.81 20.93 -32.13
N GLY A 414 2.32 22.15 -32.24
CA GLY A 414 1.20 22.50 -33.11
C GLY A 414 0.15 23.31 -32.36
N GLY A 415 -0.84 23.78 -33.09
CA GLY A 415 -1.92 24.57 -32.52
C GLY A 415 -3.19 24.43 -33.30
N VAL A 416 -4.29 24.84 -32.67
CA VAL A 416 -5.61 24.86 -33.26
C VAL A 416 -6.00 26.30 -33.54
N ARG A 417 -6.59 26.54 -34.72
CA ARG A 417 -7.17 27.84 -35.04
C ARG A 417 -8.42 28.06 -34.18
N ARG A 418 -8.44 29.12 -33.39
CA ARG A 418 -9.56 29.51 -32.52
C ARG A 418 -9.81 31.01 -32.60
N GLU A 419 -11.05 31.41 -32.39
CA GLU A 419 -11.39 32.79 -32.08
C GLU A 419 -10.96 33.08 -30.64
N LEU A 420 -10.20 34.16 -30.46
CA LEU A 420 -9.67 34.60 -29.18
C LEU A 420 -9.83 36.11 -29.05
N THR A 421 -9.93 36.62 -27.82
CA THR A 421 -9.63 38.02 -27.53
C THR A 421 -8.21 38.11 -26.99
N LEU A 422 -7.40 38.94 -27.63
CA LEU A 422 -5.99 39.14 -27.37
C LEU A 422 -5.81 40.47 -26.64
N MET A 423 -4.98 40.47 -25.60
CA MET A 423 -4.60 41.63 -24.83
C MET A 423 -3.10 41.82 -24.86
N PHE A 424 -2.68 43.06 -25.12
CA PHE A 424 -1.33 43.52 -24.88
C PHE A 424 -1.38 44.72 -23.94
N THR A 425 -0.44 44.75 -23.00
CA THR A 425 -0.26 45.88 -22.09
C THR A 425 1.14 46.45 -22.21
N ASP A 426 1.34 47.70 -21.80
CA ASP A 426 2.65 48.36 -21.72
C ASP A 426 2.61 49.41 -20.60
N LEU A 427 3.72 49.59 -19.88
CA LEU A 427 3.83 50.65 -18.87
C LEU A 427 4.45 51.91 -19.48
N ALA A 428 3.60 52.89 -19.79
CA ALA A 428 4.04 54.22 -20.18
C ALA A 428 4.88 54.86 -19.07
N GLY A 429 6.09 55.31 -19.42
CA GLY A 429 7.04 55.94 -18.50
C GLY A 429 7.98 54.97 -17.80
N PHE A 430 7.83 53.65 -17.99
CA PHE A 430 8.66 52.64 -17.30
C PHE A 430 10.15 52.74 -17.63
N THR A 431 10.53 52.98 -18.89
CA THR A 431 11.94 53.09 -19.27
C THR A 431 12.64 54.23 -18.53
N SER A 432 12.05 55.43 -18.57
CA SER A 432 12.57 56.61 -17.87
C SER A 432 12.61 56.41 -16.35
N PHE A 433 11.64 55.67 -15.81
CA PHE A 433 11.62 55.29 -14.40
C PHE A 433 12.71 54.26 -14.04
N SER A 434 12.94 53.26 -14.88
CA SER A 434 13.94 52.21 -14.66
C SER A 434 15.37 52.71 -14.71
N GLU A 435 15.63 53.83 -15.40
CA GLU A 435 16.94 54.49 -15.45
C GLU A 435 17.24 55.30 -14.16
N ALA A 436 16.21 55.66 -13.39
CA ALA A 436 16.31 56.49 -12.19
C ALA A 436 16.42 55.69 -10.87
N MET A 437 16.37 54.35 -10.93
CA MET A 437 16.33 53.46 -9.76
C MET A 437 17.41 52.40 -9.80
N GLU A 438 17.73 51.85 -8.63
CA GLU A 438 18.61 50.67 -8.54
C GLU A 438 17.93 49.43 -9.16
N PRO A 439 18.66 48.58 -9.91
CA PRO A 439 18.10 47.44 -10.63
C PRO A 439 17.25 46.49 -9.79
N GLU A 440 17.64 46.25 -8.52
CA GLU A 440 16.93 45.39 -7.60
C GLU A 440 15.53 45.94 -7.24
N GLN A 441 15.42 47.26 -7.09
CA GLN A 441 14.15 47.92 -6.77
C GLN A 441 13.21 47.93 -7.99
N VAL A 442 13.76 48.13 -9.19
CA VAL A 442 13.00 47.99 -10.45
C VAL A 442 12.45 46.57 -10.58
N ALA A 443 13.27 45.55 -10.29
CA ALA A 443 12.85 44.16 -10.36
C ALA A 443 11.75 43.82 -9.34
N GLU A 444 11.86 44.32 -8.10
CA GLU A 444 10.84 44.11 -7.07
C GLU A 444 9.50 44.74 -7.46
N LEU A 445 9.52 46.00 -7.92
CA LEU A 445 8.33 46.74 -8.34
C LEU A 445 7.68 46.12 -9.57
N LEU A 446 8.49 45.72 -10.56
CA LEU A 446 8.01 45.03 -11.75
C LEU A 446 7.36 43.69 -11.39
N ASN A 447 7.99 42.89 -10.53
CA ASN A 447 7.42 41.61 -10.10
C ASN A 447 6.10 41.79 -9.34
N GLU A 448 5.97 42.83 -8.51
CA GLU A 448 4.71 43.15 -7.83
C GLU A 448 3.62 43.53 -8.85
N HIS A 449 3.93 44.43 -9.79
CA HIS A 449 3.01 44.85 -10.85
C HIS A 449 2.53 43.65 -11.68
N LEU A 450 3.46 42.87 -12.24
CA LEU A 450 3.15 41.69 -13.05
C LEU A 450 2.32 40.67 -12.25
N THR A 451 2.60 40.51 -10.95
CA THR A 451 1.82 39.62 -10.07
C THR A 451 0.38 40.09 -9.90
N LEU A 452 0.16 41.38 -9.63
CA LEU A 452 -1.18 41.95 -9.45
C LEU A 452 -2.00 41.82 -10.74
N MET A 453 -1.42 42.21 -11.88
CA MET A 453 -2.09 42.15 -13.18
C MET A 453 -2.39 40.71 -13.61
N THR A 454 -1.45 39.78 -13.41
CA THR A 454 -1.67 38.35 -13.69
C THR A 454 -2.85 37.79 -12.90
N ARG A 455 -2.99 38.16 -11.62
CA ARG A 455 -4.14 37.72 -10.81
C ARG A 455 -5.46 38.21 -11.38
N ILE A 456 -5.52 39.44 -11.89
CA ILE A 456 -6.73 39.99 -12.51
C ILE A 456 -7.06 39.25 -13.80
N VAL A 457 -6.08 39.05 -14.69
CA VAL A 457 -6.26 38.28 -15.93
C VAL A 457 -6.85 36.90 -15.61
N MET A 458 -6.26 36.18 -14.66
CA MET A 458 -6.74 34.85 -14.26
C MET A 458 -8.13 34.87 -13.59
N ALA A 459 -8.42 35.89 -12.77
CA ALA A 459 -9.72 36.04 -12.10
C ALA A 459 -10.87 36.26 -13.10
N HIS A 460 -10.56 36.85 -14.26
CA HIS A 460 -11.50 37.02 -15.37
C HIS A 460 -11.36 35.93 -16.45
N GLY A 461 -10.81 34.76 -16.11
CA GLY A 461 -10.78 33.60 -17.03
C GLY A 461 -9.76 33.69 -18.18
N GLY A 462 -8.84 34.65 -18.13
CA GLY A 462 -7.79 34.82 -19.12
C GLY A 462 -6.59 33.92 -18.88
N THR A 463 -5.87 33.62 -19.96
CA THR A 463 -4.59 32.91 -19.93
C THR A 463 -3.46 33.90 -20.20
N VAL A 464 -2.53 34.05 -19.25
CA VAL A 464 -1.29 34.79 -19.48
C VAL A 464 -0.38 33.96 -20.37
N ASP A 465 0.01 34.51 -21.51
CA ASP A 465 0.91 33.88 -22.47
C ASP A 465 2.36 34.07 -22.03
N LYS A 466 2.81 35.34 -21.97
CA LYS A 466 4.16 35.69 -21.56
C LYS A 466 4.27 37.13 -21.09
N PHE A 467 5.40 37.41 -20.43
CA PHE A 467 5.87 38.76 -20.12
C PHE A 467 6.88 39.20 -21.16
N ILE A 468 6.76 40.44 -21.64
CA ILE A 468 7.67 41.05 -22.62
C ILE A 468 8.25 42.32 -22.00
N GLY A 469 9.27 42.18 -21.16
CA GLY A 469 9.74 43.30 -20.32
C GLY A 469 8.69 43.66 -19.27
N ASP A 470 8.16 44.87 -19.36
CA ASP A 470 7.06 45.40 -18.55
C ASP A 470 5.66 45.13 -19.11
N ALA A 471 5.59 44.60 -20.34
CA ALA A 471 4.34 44.26 -21.01
C ALA A 471 3.81 42.87 -20.63
N ILE A 472 2.48 42.73 -20.62
CA ILE A 472 1.77 41.46 -20.44
C ILE A 472 1.06 41.13 -21.75
N MET A 473 1.28 39.91 -22.24
CA MET A 473 0.48 39.32 -23.30
C MET A 473 -0.46 38.29 -22.69
N ALA A 474 -1.75 38.44 -22.94
CA ALA A 474 -2.79 37.51 -22.46
C ALA A 474 -3.86 37.28 -23.53
N PHE A 475 -4.61 36.18 -23.39
CA PHE A 475 -5.74 35.90 -24.26
C PHE A 475 -6.88 35.16 -23.55
N TRP A 476 -8.08 35.28 -24.11
CA TRP A 476 -9.31 34.61 -23.69
C TRP A 476 -9.86 33.73 -24.82
N GLY A 477 -10.57 32.66 -24.48
CA GLY A 477 -11.09 31.66 -25.45
C GLY A 477 -10.20 30.42 -25.65
N ALA A 478 -9.07 30.36 -24.94
CA ALA A 478 -8.22 29.17 -24.84
C ALA A 478 -7.48 29.14 -23.48
N PRO A 479 -7.10 27.95 -22.96
CA PRO A 479 -7.29 26.60 -23.53
C PRO A 479 -8.74 26.10 -23.46
N LEU A 480 -9.54 26.66 -22.56
CA LEU A 480 -10.96 26.36 -22.44
C LEU A 480 -11.76 27.31 -23.35
N PRO A 481 -12.80 26.81 -24.05
CA PRO A 481 -13.67 27.67 -24.84
C PRO A 481 -14.43 28.61 -23.89
N ASP A 482 -14.44 29.88 -24.25
CA ASP A 482 -15.20 30.93 -23.58
C ASP A 482 -16.04 31.61 -24.65
N ARG A 483 -17.35 31.75 -24.44
CA ARG A 483 -18.24 32.42 -25.41
C ARG A 483 -18.29 33.93 -25.21
N GLU A 484 -17.88 34.40 -24.04
CA GLU A 484 -17.91 35.81 -23.64
C GLU A 484 -16.47 36.35 -23.49
N HIS A 485 -15.53 35.77 -24.24
CA HIS A 485 -14.11 36.07 -24.17
C HIS A 485 -13.79 37.56 -24.33
N ALA A 486 -14.49 38.26 -25.23
CA ALA A 486 -14.34 39.70 -25.42
C ALA A 486 -14.80 40.52 -24.21
N LEU A 487 -15.92 40.15 -23.60
CA LEU A 487 -16.45 40.81 -22.42
C LEU A 487 -15.52 40.62 -21.23
N HIS A 488 -15.10 39.39 -20.97
CA HIS A 488 -14.18 39.06 -19.89
C HIS A 488 -12.83 39.78 -20.04
N ALA A 489 -12.29 39.87 -21.25
CA ALA A 489 -11.07 40.63 -21.53
C ALA A 489 -11.25 42.14 -21.27
N ALA A 490 -12.38 42.72 -21.68
CA ALA A 490 -12.67 44.14 -21.43
C ALA A 490 -12.90 44.45 -19.94
N GLN A 491 -13.56 43.55 -19.20
CA GLN A 491 -13.71 43.65 -17.75
C GLN A 491 -12.35 43.53 -17.04
N ALA A 492 -11.50 42.60 -17.49
CA ALA A 492 -10.14 42.48 -16.99
C ALA A 492 -9.34 43.76 -17.22
N ALA A 493 -9.41 44.35 -18.43
CA ALA A 493 -8.75 45.61 -18.74
C ALA A 493 -9.21 46.75 -17.81
N LYS A 494 -10.52 46.85 -17.56
CA LYS A 494 -11.07 47.83 -16.60
C LYS A 494 -10.53 47.62 -15.18
N ALA A 495 -10.58 46.38 -14.68
CA ALA A 495 -10.08 46.04 -13.35
C ALA A 495 -8.56 46.27 -13.23
N MET A 496 -7.81 46.03 -14.30
CA MET A 496 -6.38 46.30 -14.38
C MET A 496 -6.08 47.80 -14.25
N GLN A 497 -6.86 48.69 -14.87
CA GLN A 497 -6.70 50.14 -14.69
C GLN A 497 -7.06 50.61 -13.27
N GLU A 498 -8.10 50.03 -12.68
CA GLU A 498 -8.48 50.31 -11.28
C GLU A 498 -7.36 49.90 -10.31
N GLU A 499 -6.79 48.71 -10.48
CA GLU A 499 -5.68 48.24 -9.65
C GLU A 499 -4.40 49.02 -9.91
N MET A 500 -4.13 49.42 -11.16
CA MET A 500 -3.00 50.30 -11.48
C MET A 500 -3.11 51.66 -10.77
N THR A 501 -4.32 52.20 -10.65
CA THR A 501 -4.58 53.43 -9.89
C THR A 501 -4.28 53.23 -8.40
N ARG A 502 -4.70 52.10 -7.82
CA ARG A 502 -4.38 51.77 -6.42
C ARG A 502 -2.88 51.54 -6.21
N PHE A 503 -2.24 50.86 -7.14
CA PHE A 503 -0.80 50.60 -7.13
C PHE A 503 -0.02 51.91 -7.11
N ARG A 504 -0.32 52.84 -8.03
CA ARG A 504 0.32 54.18 -8.07
C ARG A 504 0.08 54.97 -6.79
N ASN A 505 -1.14 54.94 -6.24
CA ASN A 505 -1.46 55.67 -5.01
C ASN A 505 -0.76 55.12 -3.75
N ARG A 506 -0.28 53.87 -3.78
CA ARG A 506 0.46 53.25 -2.67
C ARG A 506 1.87 53.83 -2.51
N TYR A 507 2.49 54.26 -3.60
CA TYR A 507 3.84 54.81 -3.58
C TYR A 507 3.79 56.33 -3.57
N ALA A 508 4.21 56.93 -2.46
CA ALA A 508 4.07 58.36 -2.17
C ALA A 508 5.05 59.28 -2.92
N GLY A 509 5.77 58.79 -3.93
CA GLY A 509 6.73 59.58 -4.73
C GLY A 509 6.10 60.15 -6.01
N ASP A 510 6.43 61.39 -6.38
CA ASP A 510 5.86 62.08 -7.55
C ASP A 510 6.16 61.39 -8.90
N GLU A 511 7.23 60.60 -8.98
CA GLU A 511 7.62 59.89 -10.21
C GLU A 511 6.76 58.65 -10.49
N LEU A 512 6.32 57.92 -9.45
CA LEU A 512 5.43 56.74 -9.58
C LEU A 512 3.97 57.10 -9.89
N ARG A 513 3.56 58.34 -9.62
CA ARG A 513 2.24 58.85 -9.99
C ARG A 513 2.04 58.99 -11.50
N GLN A 514 3.13 59.12 -12.26
CA GLN A 514 3.08 59.32 -13.72
C GLN A 514 3.06 58.01 -14.52
N LEU A 515 3.38 56.87 -13.88
CA LEU A 515 3.32 55.57 -14.52
C LEU A 515 1.89 55.34 -15.01
N SER A 516 1.68 54.89 -16.24
CA SER A 516 0.34 54.50 -16.68
C SER A 516 0.39 53.25 -17.53
N MET A 517 -0.68 52.49 -17.53
CA MET A 517 -0.76 51.26 -18.30
C MET A 517 -1.61 51.52 -19.54
N ARG A 518 -1.08 51.18 -20.69
CA ARG A 518 -1.81 51.17 -21.95
C ARG A 518 -2.22 49.75 -22.27
N ILE A 519 -3.45 49.56 -22.72
CA ILE A 519 -4.01 48.24 -23.03
C ILE A 519 -4.61 48.27 -24.45
N GLY A 520 -4.24 47.29 -25.26
CA GLY A 520 -4.85 47.03 -26.57
C GLY A 520 -5.62 45.71 -26.56
N LEU A 521 -6.88 45.74 -27.00
CA LEU A 521 -7.77 44.58 -27.11
C LEU A 521 -8.21 44.35 -28.56
N HIS A 522 -8.03 43.12 -29.05
CA HIS A 522 -8.56 42.71 -30.36
C HIS A 522 -9.07 41.27 -30.35
N SER A 523 -10.20 41.04 -31.01
CA SER A 523 -10.83 39.73 -31.17
C SER A 523 -10.65 39.25 -32.59
N GLY A 524 -10.19 38.01 -32.75
CA GLY A 524 -10.14 37.38 -34.05
C GLY A 524 -9.41 36.03 -34.04
N ALA A 525 -9.52 35.31 -35.16
CA ALA A 525 -8.88 34.02 -35.31
C ALA A 525 -7.36 34.09 -35.12
N ALA A 526 -6.83 33.24 -34.24
CA ALA A 526 -5.41 32.99 -34.09
C ALA A 526 -5.15 31.49 -33.91
N VAL A 527 -3.92 31.05 -34.15
CA VAL A 527 -3.50 29.68 -33.86
C VAL A 527 -2.95 29.65 -32.44
N VAL A 528 -3.55 28.85 -31.57
CA VAL A 528 -3.10 28.68 -30.18
C VAL A 528 -2.66 27.24 -29.93
N GLY A 529 -1.51 27.08 -29.28
CA GLY A 529 -0.95 25.77 -28.98
C GLY A 529 0.51 25.84 -28.55
N ASN A 530 1.16 24.68 -28.51
CA ASN A 530 2.58 24.57 -28.14
C ASN A 530 3.44 24.98 -29.35
N MET A 531 4.14 26.11 -29.24
CA MET A 531 5.00 26.67 -30.29
C MET A 531 6.44 26.76 -29.79
N GLY A 532 7.39 26.38 -30.63
CA GLY A 532 8.82 26.40 -30.29
C GLY A 532 9.58 25.25 -30.94
N SER A 533 10.72 24.89 -30.35
CA SER A 533 11.46 23.68 -30.73
C SER A 533 10.95 22.45 -29.98
N SER A 534 11.39 21.26 -30.39
CA SER A 534 11.12 20.02 -29.65
C SER A 534 11.64 20.05 -28.21
N ASP A 535 12.66 20.87 -27.94
CA ASP A 535 13.36 20.92 -26.66
C ASP A 535 12.89 22.09 -25.78
N ARG A 536 12.23 23.10 -26.38
CA ARG A 536 11.69 24.26 -25.68
C ARG A 536 10.51 24.85 -26.45
N PHE A 537 9.32 24.78 -25.86
CA PHE A 537 8.09 25.31 -26.42
C PHE A 537 7.27 26.04 -25.35
N ASP A 538 6.51 27.03 -25.79
CA ASP A 538 5.57 27.80 -24.96
C ASP A 538 4.15 27.60 -25.51
N TYR A 539 3.15 27.55 -24.63
CA TYR A 539 1.75 27.56 -25.05
C TYR A 539 1.32 29.00 -25.35
N THR A 540 1.25 29.36 -26.63
CA THR A 540 1.15 30.76 -27.08
C THR A 540 0.19 30.91 -28.26
N ALA A 541 -0.31 32.13 -28.47
CA ALA A 541 -1.11 32.47 -29.64
C ALA A 541 -0.24 33.12 -30.74
N ILE A 542 -0.40 32.67 -31.99
CA ILE A 542 0.29 33.21 -33.17
C ILE A 542 -0.72 33.53 -34.26
N GLY A 543 -0.57 34.69 -34.89
CA GLY A 543 -1.39 35.10 -36.03
C GLY A 543 -1.31 36.60 -36.29
N ASP A 544 -1.84 37.01 -37.42
CA ASP A 544 -1.89 38.44 -37.80
C ASP A 544 -2.72 39.27 -36.81
N ASN A 545 -3.79 38.69 -36.24
CA ASN A 545 -4.63 39.32 -35.22
C ASN A 545 -3.89 39.55 -33.89
N VAL A 546 -2.88 38.73 -33.56
CA VAL A 546 -2.00 38.93 -32.39
C VAL A 546 -1.22 40.24 -32.52
N ASN A 547 -0.67 40.50 -33.71
CA ASN A 547 0.05 41.73 -33.99
C ASN A 547 -0.86 42.96 -33.99
N LEU A 548 -2.14 42.80 -34.37
CA LEU A 548 -3.10 43.90 -34.33
C LEU A 548 -3.40 44.36 -32.90
N ALA A 549 -3.61 43.43 -31.96
CA ALA A 549 -3.77 43.75 -30.54
C ALA A 549 -2.56 44.54 -29.99
N ALA A 550 -1.34 44.08 -30.30
CA ALA A 550 -0.11 44.76 -29.88
C ALA A 550 0.00 46.19 -30.47
N ARG A 551 -0.44 46.39 -31.72
CA ARG A 551 -0.47 47.73 -32.34
C ARG A 551 -1.49 48.64 -31.65
N LEU A 552 -2.67 48.12 -31.30
CA LEU A 552 -3.69 48.90 -30.61
C LEU A 552 -3.23 49.40 -29.25
N GLU A 553 -2.42 48.62 -28.52
CA GLU A 553 -1.75 49.13 -27.32
C GLU A 553 -0.97 50.40 -27.66
N GLY A 554 -0.06 50.34 -28.63
CA GLY A 554 0.79 51.49 -29.01
C GLY A 554 -0.01 52.72 -29.46
N VAL A 555 -1.15 52.53 -30.13
CA VAL A 555 -2.05 53.61 -30.59
C VAL A 555 -2.65 54.41 -29.43
N ASN A 556 -2.72 53.86 -28.22
CA ASN A 556 -3.16 54.61 -27.03
C ASN A 556 -2.34 55.89 -26.84
N LYS A 557 -1.05 55.88 -27.20
CA LYS A 557 -0.17 57.06 -27.08
C LYS A 557 -0.66 58.24 -27.92
N LEU A 558 -1.22 57.99 -29.10
CA LEU A 558 -1.70 59.04 -29.99
C LEU A 558 -2.92 59.74 -29.39
N PHE A 559 -3.92 58.95 -28.99
CA PHE A 559 -5.21 59.46 -28.50
C PHE A 559 -5.20 59.77 -27.00
N GLY A 560 -4.12 59.43 -26.30
CA GLY A 560 -3.99 59.59 -24.86
C GLY A 560 -4.98 58.77 -24.06
N THR A 561 -5.44 57.64 -24.61
CA THR A 561 -6.32 56.68 -23.95
C THR A 561 -5.52 55.68 -23.12
N GLU A 562 -6.17 55.00 -22.19
CA GLU A 562 -5.54 53.91 -21.42
C GLU A 562 -5.95 52.51 -21.94
N ILE A 563 -7.11 52.41 -22.60
CA ILE A 563 -7.62 51.17 -23.18
C ILE A 563 -8.12 51.48 -24.60
N LEU A 564 -7.67 50.68 -25.57
CA LEU A 564 -8.22 50.67 -26.92
C LEU A 564 -8.74 49.29 -27.28
N ILE A 565 -9.92 49.29 -27.90
CA ILE A 565 -10.71 48.12 -28.26
C ILE A 565 -10.97 48.17 -29.77
N SER A 566 -10.65 47.09 -30.48
CA SER A 566 -10.95 46.96 -31.90
C SER A 566 -12.47 46.91 -32.18
N GLN A 567 -12.86 47.21 -33.41
CA GLN A 567 -14.24 47.06 -33.88
C GLN A 567 -14.79 45.64 -33.65
N GLU A 568 -13.98 44.61 -33.89
CA GLU A 568 -14.37 43.21 -33.72
C GLU A 568 -14.69 42.92 -32.25
N THR A 569 -13.81 43.32 -31.33
CA THR A 569 -14.05 43.15 -29.89
C THR A 569 -15.25 43.95 -29.41
N ALA A 570 -15.43 45.18 -29.89
CA ALA A 570 -16.57 46.01 -29.55
C ALA A 570 -17.90 45.37 -29.99
N ALA A 571 -17.92 44.74 -31.17
CA ALA A 571 -19.07 44.00 -31.67
C ALA A 571 -19.38 42.77 -30.80
N GLU A 572 -18.37 42.02 -30.38
CA GLU A 572 -18.53 40.83 -29.52
C GLU A 572 -18.95 41.17 -28.08
N ILE A 573 -18.57 42.33 -27.55
CA ILE A 573 -19.06 42.83 -26.25
C ILE A 573 -20.59 43.05 -26.30
N GLY A 574 -21.16 43.31 -27.48
CA GLY A 574 -22.61 43.32 -27.68
C GLY A 574 -23.36 44.40 -26.89
N GLY A 575 -22.71 45.54 -26.59
CA GLY A 575 -23.31 46.65 -25.84
C GLY A 575 -23.42 46.44 -24.33
N GLN A 576 -22.82 45.38 -23.77
CA GLN A 576 -22.77 45.14 -22.33
C GLN A 576 -21.89 46.13 -21.57
N LEU A 577 -21.00 46.84 -22.28
CA LEU A 577 -20.17 47.94 -21.77
C LEU A 577 -20.39 49.17 -22.63
N SER A 578 -20.39 50.34 -21.98
CA SER A 578 -20.47 51.64 -22.67
C SER A 578 -19.13 51.96 -23.33
N LEU A 579 -19.16 52.11 -24.65
CA LEU A 579 -18.00 52.36 -25.49
C LEU A 579 -18.13 53.69 -26.22
N ARG A 580 -17.05 54.46 -26.24
CA ARG A 580 -16.91 55.64 -27.09
C ARG A 580 -16.03 55.31 -28.28
N ARG A 581 -16.51 55.58 -29.49
CA ARG A 581 -15.70 55.49 -30.70
C ARG A 581 -14.63 56.57 -30.69
N VAL A 582 -13.38 56.18 -30.88
CA VAL A 582 -12.20 57.05 -30.78
C VAL A 582 -11.86 57.64 -32.15
N ALA A 583 -11.62 56.76 -33.12
CA ALA A 583 -11.28 57.13 -34.49
C ALA A 583 -11.41 55.92 -35.42
N ARG A 584 -11.28 56.18 -36.71
CA ARG A 584 -11.03 55.16 -37.72
C ARG A 584 -9.56 55.23 -38.11
N VAL A 585 -8.81 54.14 -37.93
CA VAL A 585 -7.35 54.14 -38.10
C VAL A 585 -6.89 53.06 -39.07
N ILE A 586 -5.85 53.37 -39.84
CA ILE A 586 -5.11 52.40 -40.65
C ILE A 586 -3.80 52.11 -39.92
N VAL A 587 -3.75 50.97 -39.25
CA VAL A 587 -2.52 50.53 -38.57
C VAL A 587 -1.48 50.05 -39.58
N LYS A 588 -0.21 50.28 -39.27
CA LYS A 588 0.92 49.90 -40.12
C LYS A 588 0.83 48.44 -40.58
N GLY A 589 0.90 48.22 -41.89
CA GLY A 589 0.85 46.88 -42.50
C GLY A 589 -0.57 46.35 -42.77
N LYS A 590 -1.62 47.14 -42.51
CA LYS A 590 -2.99 46.87 -42.97
C LYS A 590 -3.41 47.90 -44.01
N THR A 591 -4.23 47.48 -44.96
CA THR A 591 -4.81 48.35 -46.00
C THR A 591 -6.23 48.80 -45.68
N GLN A 592 -6.96 48.02 -44.86
CA GLN A 592 -8.31 48.36 -44.45
C GLN A 592 -8.27 49.14 -43.13
N PRO A 593 -9.02 50.25 -43.03
CA PRO A 593 -9.18 50.98 -41.78
C PRO A 593 -10.07 50.18 -40.81
N ILE A 594 -9.79 50.32 -39.52
CA ILE A 594 -10.62 49.75 -38.45
C ILE A 594 -11.13 50.86 -37.54
N ASP A 595 -12.38 50.74 -37.08
CA ASP A 595 -12.88 51.59 -36.01
C ASP A 595 -12.30 51.12 -34.67
N ILE A 596 -11.84 52.07 -33.86
CA ILE A 596 -11.31 51.81 -32.52
C ILE A 596 -12.16 52.51 -31.47
N PHE A 597 -12.26 51.89 -30.29
CA PHE A 597 -13.15 52.28 -29.21
C PHE A 597 -12.39 52.34 -27.88
N THR A 598 -12.90 53.11 -26.94
CA THR A 598 -12.44 53.13 -25.54
C THR A 598 -13.63 52.97 -24.59
N LEU A 599 -13.38 52.52 -23.37
CA LEU A 599 -14.40 52.48 -22.32
C LEU A 599 -14.78 53.90 -21.93
N CYS A 600 -16.09 54.21 -21.92
CA CYS A 600 -16.58 55.53 -21.54
C CYS A 600 -18.01 55.42 -21.02
N ASP A 601 -18.25 55.85 -19.78
CA ASP A 601 -19.59 55.78 -19.16
C ASP A 601 -20.42 57.07 -19.41
N ASP A 602 -19.81 58.15 -19.91
CA ASP A 602 -20.52 59.41 -20.20
C ASP A 602 -21.21 59.36 -21.58
N GLN A 603 -22.54 59.21 -21.53
CA GLN A 603 -23.40 59.14 -22.71
C GLN A 603 -23.35 60.41 -23.58
N LYS A 604 -23.09 61.59 -23.00
CA LYS A 604 -22.97 62.83 -23.78
C LYS A 604 -21.67 62.84 -24.58
N LEU A 605 -20.57 62.41 -23.98
CA LEU A 605 -19.28 62.29 -24.67
C LEU A 605 -19.33 61.22 -25.77
N ILE A 606 -20.00 60.10 -25.53
CA ILE A 606 -20.24 59.07 -26.55
C ILE A 606 -21.02 59.65 -27.73
N GLY A 607 -22.16 60.29 -27.48
CA GLY A 607 -23.02 60.85 -28.53
C GLY A 607 -22.37 61.98 -29.33
N LEU A 608 -21.66 62.89 -28.66
CA LEU A 608 -20.93 63.98 -29.32
C LEU A 608 -19.72 63.46 -30.10
N GLY A 609 -18.98 62.49 -29.56
CA GLY A 609 -17.87 61.85 -30.27
C GLY A 609 -18.32 61.15 -31.56
N GLU A 610 -19.44 60.45 -31.50
CA GLU A 610 -20.05 59.81 -32.67
C GLU A 610 -20.49 60.84 -33.72
N THR A 611 -21.07 61.96 -33.27
CA THR A 611 -21.45 63.08 -34.13
C THR A 611 -20.23 63.72 -34.80
N ALA A 612 -19.16 63.96 -34.03
CA ALA A 612 -17.91 64.53 -34.53
C ALA A 612 -17.28 63.63 -35.61
N LEU A 613 -17.16 62.33 -35.34
CA LEU A 613 -16.58 61.35 -36.28
C LEU A 613 -17.44 61.16 -37.53
N LYS A 614 -18.78 61.24 -37.41
CA LYS A 614 -19.70 61.21 -38.55
C LYS A 614 -19.48 62.40 -39.48
N HIS A 615 -19.42 63.62 -38.94
CA HIS A 615 -19.17 64.82 -39.74
C HIS A 615 -17.76 64.85 -40.31
N TYR A 616 -16.76 64.38 -39.55
CA TYR A 616 -15.38 64.22 -40.01
C TYR A 616 -15.30 63.29 -41.23
N SER A 617 -15.93 62.11 -41.16
CA SER A 617 -15.95 61.14 -42.26
C SER A 617 -16.70 61.66 -43.50
N ALA A 618 -17.64 62.58 -43.30
CA ALA A 618 -18.38 63.25 -44.36
C ALA A 618 -17.70 64.53 -44.90
N GLN A 619 -16.47 64.83 -44.46
CA GLN A 619 -15.71 66.04 -44.82
C GLN A 619 -16.40 67.36 -44.43
N GLN A 620 -17.31 67.32 -43.44
CA GLN A 620 -18.04 68.47 -42.92
C GLN A 620 -17.26 69.11 -41.77
N TRP A 621 -16.12 69.72 -42.09
CA TRP A 621 -15.12 70.16 -41.11
C TRP A 621 -15.66 71.12 -40.05
N GLU A 622 -16.56 72.04 -40.40
CA GLU A 622 -17.10 72.99 -39.41
C GLU A 622 -18.04 72.31 -38.42
N LEU A 623 -18.89 71.40 -38.88
CA LEU A 623 -19.79 70.65 -38.01
C LEU A 623 -19.02 69.67 -37.10
N ALA A 624 -17.94 69.07 -37.62
CA ALA A 624 -17.05 68.23 -36.83
C ALA A 624 -16.32 69.05 -35.74
N SER A 625 -15.78 70.22 -36.08
CA SER A 625 -15.16 71.13 -35.12
C SER A 625 -16.13 71.64 -34.07
N GLU A 626 -17.38 71.95 -34.43
CA GLU A 626 -18.41 72.40 -33.48
C GLU A 626 -18.76 71.27 -32.47
N ALA A 627 -18.82 70.02 -32.94
CA ALA A 627 -19.00 68.86 -32.05
C ALA A 627 -17.80 68.68 -31.09
N CYS A 628 -16.56 68.87 -31.56
CA CYS A 628 -15.38 68.86 -30.70
C CYS A 628 -15.39 70.00 -29.66
N GLN A 629 -15.83 71.20 -30.03
CA GLN A 629 -15.98 72.30 -29.06
C GLN A 629 -17.01 71.99 -27.97
N LYS A 630 -18.10 71.30 -28.32
CA LYS A 630 -19.09 70.81 -27.33
C LYS A 630 -18.49 69.73 -26.42
N ILE A 631 -17.58 68.89 -26.93
CA ILE A 631 -16.83 67.92 -26.11
C ILE A 631 -15.93 68.67 -25.11
N PHE A 632 -15.21 69.71 -25.54
CA PHE A 632 -14.35 70.50 -24.63
C PHE A 632 -15.13 71.28 -23.56
N ALA A 633 -16.41 71.57 -23.78
CA ALA A 633 -17.26 72.13 -22.74
C ALA A 633 -17.60 71.13 -21.62
N ILE A 634 -17.52 69.83 -21.89
CA ILE A 634 -17.75 68.74 -20.93
C ILE A 634 -16.42 68.29 -20.31
N ASP A 635 -15.42 68.02 -21.16
CA ASP A 635 -14.07 67.65 -20.77
C ASP A 635 -13.05 68.54 -21.52
N PRO A 636 -12.58 69.63 -20.89
CA PRO A 636 -11.61 70.55 -21.48
C PRO A 636 -10.29 69.88 -21.92
N ASP A 637 -9.98 68.71 -21.35
CA ASP A 637 -8.73 68.00 -21.58
C ASP A 637 -8.83 66.77 -22.48
N ASP A 638 -10.01 66.55 -23.08
CA ASP A 638 -10.30 65.42 -23.96
C ASP A 638 -9.28 65.30 -25.10
N ARG A 639 -8.37 64.34 -24.97
CA ARG A 639 -7.28 64.14 -25.94
C ARG A 639 -7.77 63.58 -27.26
N ILE A 640 -8.87 62.84 -27.28
CA ILE A 640 -9.46 62.28 -28.50
C ILE A 640 -9.96 63.42 -29.38
N ALA A 641 -10.71 64.37 -28.82
CA ALA A 641 -11.20 65.53 -29.54
C ALA A 641 -10.06 66.48 -29.95
N LYS A 642 -9.01 66.63 -29.14
CA LYS A 642 -7.80 67.41 -29.50
C LYS A 642 -7.11 66.83 -30.75
N VAL A 643 -6.89 65.51 -30.78
CA VAL A 643 -6.29 64.84 -31.96
C VAL A 643 -7.18 64.99 -33.19
N LEU A 644 -8.49 64.78 -33.04
CA LEU A 644 -9.43 64.94 -34.16
C LEU A 644 -9.43 66.37 -34.72
N MET A 645 -9.35 67.39 -33.86
CA MET A 645 -9.25 68.79 -34.32
C MET A 645 -7.94 69.09 -35.04
N GLN A 646 -6.81 68.59 -34.54
CA GLN A 646 -5.52 68.74 -35.22
C GLN A 646 -5.54 68.09 -36.60
N GLU A 647 -6.16 66.91 -36.72
CA GLU A 647 -6.30 66.23 -38.00
C GLU A 647 -7.23 66.99 -38.96
N ILE A 648 -8.36 67.52 -38.46
CA ILE A 648 -9.24 68.39 -39.26
C ILE A 648 -8.48 69.62 -39.77
N GLU A 649 -7.65 70.26 -38.95
CA GLU A 649 -6.83 71.41 -39.36
C GLU A 649 -5.78 71.02 -40.40
N ALA A 650 -5.16 69.85 -40.28
CA ALA A 650 -4.22 69.33 -41.27
C ALA A 650 -4.91 69.07 -42.62
N LEU A 651 -6.05 68.38 -42.60
CA LEU A 651 -6.84 68.08 -43.80
C LEU A 651 -7.48 69.31 -44.45
N ARG A 652 -7.69 70.40 -43.69
CA ARG A 652 -8.08 71.71 -44.27
C ARG A 652 -6.93 72.32 -45.09
N ARG A 653 -5.68 72.11 -44.69
CA ARG A 653 -4.49 72.61 -45.42
C ARG A 653 -4.17 71.73 -46.61
N GLU A 654 -4.32 70.42 -46.46
CA GLU A 654 -4.06 69.41 -47.49
C GLU A 654 -5.28 68.47 -47.62
N PRO A 655 -6.23 68.78 -48.52
CA PRO A 655 -7.45 68.01 -48.67
C PRO A 655 -7.20 66.53 -48.99
N PRO A 656 -8.01 65.61 -48.44
CA PRO A 656 -7.83 64.19 -48.70
C PRO A 656 -8.16 63.83 -50.16
N PRO A 657 -7.61 62.73 -50.69
CA PRO A 657 -7.91 62.26 -52.04
C PRO A 657 -9.38 61.82 -52.19
N LEU A 658 -9.88 61.76 -53.43
CA LEU A 658 -11.29 61.49 -53.75
C LEU A 658 -11.78 60.12 -53.23
N ASP A 659 -10.89 59.17 -53.00
CA ASP A 659 -11.14 57.81 -52.50
C ASP A 659 -10.87 57.65 -50.99
N TRP A 660 -10.77 58.76 -50.25
CA TRP A 660 -10.49 58.74 -48.83
C TRP A 660 -11.59 58.03 -48.02
N ASN A 661 -11.16 57.09 -47.19
CA ASN A 661 -12.02 56.18 -46.44
C ASN A 661 -12.31 56.64 -44.99
N GLY A 662 -11.96 57.89 -44.66
CA GLY A 662 -12.09 58.46 -43.32
C GLY A 662 -11.06 57.93 -42.30
N GLY A 663 -10.09 57.13 -42.75
CA GLY A 663 -9.06 56.55 -41.89
C GLY A 663 -7.89 57.50 -41.67
N MET A 664 -7.42 57.61 -40.43
CA MET A 664 -6.15 58.23 -40.07
C MET A 664 -5.01 57.23 -40.32
N ALA A 665 -4.06 57.58 -41.18
CA ALA A 665 -2.92 56.73 -41.50
C ALA A 665 -1.83 56.85 -40.42
N LEU A 666 -1.54 55.76 -39.73
CA LEU A 666 -0.54 55.73 -38.65
C LEU A 666 0.84 55.34 -39.23
N GLU A 667 1.44 56.21 -40.05
CA GLU A 667 2.70 55.91 -40.75
C GLU A 667 3.97 56.07 -39.89
N LYS A 668 3.87 56.69 -38.70
CA LYS A 668 5.02 57.03 -37.83
C LYS A 668 4.94 56.52 -36.39
N MET A 669 4.23 55.42 -36.13
CA MET A 669 4.25 54.75 -34.81
C MET A 669 4.91 53.38 -34.86
#